data_AF-A0A2G2DCQ1-F1
#
_entry.id   AF-A0A2G2DCQ1-F1
#
_cell.length_a   1.000
_cell.length_b   1.000
_cell.length_c   1.000
_cell.angle_alpha   90.00
_cell.angle_beta   90.00
_cell.angle_gamma   90.00
#
_symmetry.space_group_name_H-M   'P 1'
#
loop_
_entity.id
_entity.type
_entity.pdbx_description
1 polymer ?
#
loop_
_entity_poly.entity_id
_entity_poly.type
_entity_poly.pdbx_seq_one_letter_code
_entity_poly.pdbx_strand_id
1 'polypeptide(L)'
;MKRLILWFDVLRGNSFGSLLLVFVFLSNEVISQAPCNPPILFNAGIDSTLACGDSIQLGETPIPVTPDYTLASTCLHTARFQPNSLTQGGGIYVDDVTTSGGSVNINNMNTLVDVGNVNPMGPNAWSTIWLSDFSASHYVEACSGSTFYLNIGAISLYNNTPYFCRVWVDWNNDGAFAAGEVVYTSPAINTHPNITISNVAITIPTGQTYGAYRMRIRFKDNAPFVASDGACTYINAQGIEAPYAGYSGSQTGSYTFSDEIEDYSVHVNCGNNSGGGFTYSWSPPTGLNSTTISNPIATPNQTTTYTVTVTDTVNNCYTTGQVTVTVPSITPSFVNPGPICVGENFILPTTSIEGVTGVWSPSIDNTQTTAYTFTADTNQCAISAQMTVVVNPLQAPLFTNPGPICSGSPLALPVISDNGISGTWSPAMNNTATTTYTFTPDNLTCSTTTTLTVIVENQVIPTFTNPGPICVGSLFTLPSVSDNGITGAWSPAVNNSVTTTYTFTPNSVICATTIDITVVVQNQVVPTFTNPGPICAGSSFTLPGVSNNGLTGTWTPAINNTVTTTYTFTPDNLTCATAMTLTVVVENQITPTFTNLGPICSGASLALSTISDNGITGTWSPAINNTVTTTYTFVPDNLLCALDTQLSIIVVPVEVPLFTNPGPICSGDSFTLPLISDNGIDGTWSPAVNNTSTTTYTFIPANNSTCTIDTQLTVIVNPLEAPIFNNPGPLCAGTNFTLSAISNNGIPGSWSPAINNMTTTTYTFMPDDTVCTSSITMEVEVNPGFEVLVSDEIDVCPGETIAPINVTAIGGTAPFTFTYSFNNGNSIDITSNQSIVNIDPMSYPGFNSGNANCYTITIGGIDAGGCVMDDTTFIDHLCIHQAPEASFSLIDESGGVYSTVNTSTGATGYEWNFSDNSASEYSENVIHQFSTETTANYSVELVAFSDEGCTDTAYQIINIEEELIFYVPNSFTPDGDEYNNTFKPVMTSGFDTQNYQLEIYNRWGELIFVSQNAEVGWDGTYNGNMAQDGTYVWKIRLKLNFNDDKKEYVGHVNIIR
;
A
#
# COMPACT_ATOMS: atom_id res chain seq x y z
N MET A 1 11.89 37.84 9.72
CA MET A 1 12.94 36.88 9.28
C MET A 1 12.20 35.84 8.46
N LYS A 2 12.43 35.74 7.13
CA LYS A 2 13.48 34.94 6.45
C LYS A 2 13.36 33.42 6.74
N ARG A 3 13.44 32.49 5.77
CA ARG A 3 13.29 32.46 4.29
C ARG A 3 13.48 30.98 3.84
N LEU A 4 13.29 30.68 2.53
CA LEU A 4 13.63 29.41 1.80
C LEU A 4 12.69 28.21 2.06
N ILE A 5 12.22 27.39 1.08
CA ILE A 5 12.05 27.50 -0.39
C ILE A 5 10.78 26.67 -0.75
N LEU A 6 9.90 27.19 -1.63
CA LEU A 6 9.45 26.58 -2.90
C LEU A 6 8.36 27.47 -3.53
N TRP A 7 8.16 27.33 -4.85
CA TRP A 7 7.62 28.38 -5.71
C TRP A 7 6.47 27.90 -6.59
N PHE A 8 5.52 28.81 -6.81
CA PHE A 8 4.44 28.80 -7.80
C PHE A 8 3.28 27.83 -7.63
N ASP A 9 2.14 28.43 -7.28
CA ASP A 9 0.85 28.10 -7.90
C ASP A 9 -0.01 29.38 -8.00
N VAL A 10 -1.12 29.32 -8.76
CA VAL A 10 -2.12 30.39 -9.05
C VAL A 10 -1.91 31.23 -10.33
N LEU A 11 -2.92 31.11 -11.23
CA LEU A 11 -3.20 31.89 -12.46
C LEU A 11 -2.29 31.68 -13.69
N ARG A 12 -2.48 30.54 -14.39
CA ARG A 12 -2.51 30.50 -15.87
C ARG A 12 -3.16 29.21 -16.44
N GLY A 13 -4.49 29.14 -16.38
CA GLY A 13 -5.26 28.11 -17.13
C GLY A 13 -5.54 28.59 -18.55
N ASN A 14 -4.61 28.35 -19.48
CA ASN A 14 -4.81 28.59 -20.91
C ASN A 14 -3.83 27.75 -21.75
N SER A 15 -4.33 27.25 -22.89
CA SER A 15 -3.65 26.47 -23.96
C SER A 15 -3.30 25.00 -23.70
N PHE A 16 -3.64 24.18 -24.71
CA PHE A 16 -3.46 22.73 -24.89
C PHE A 16 -4.28 21.80 -23.94
N GLY A 17 -5.15 20.93 -24.45
CA GLY A 17 -5.54 20.74 -25.85
C GLY A 17 -6.73 19.80 -26.00
N SER A 18 -7.94 20.36 -26.12
CA SER A 18 -9.13 19.64 -26.57
C SER A 18 -9.41 20.07 -28.00
N LEU A 19 -9.33 19.13 -28.95
CA LEU A 19 -9.67 19.37 -30.34
C LEU A 19 -11.21 19.45 -30.47
N LEU A 20 -11.78 20.56 -30.02
CA LEU A 20 -13.18 20.87 -30.29
C LEU A 20 -13.30 21.04 -31.81
N LEU A 21 -14.13 20.20 -32.45
CA LEU A 21 -14.44 20.33 -33.86
C LEU A 21 -15.22 21.64 -34.06
N VAL A 22 -14.50 22.72 -34.31
CA VAL A 22 -15.11 23.96 -34.79
C VAL A 22 -15.57 23.67 -36.20
N PHE A 23 -16.88 23.44 -36.37
CA PHE A 23 -17.54 23.63 -37.66
C PHE A 23 -17.44 25.11 -38.01
N VAL A 24 -16.28 25.50 -38.54
CA VAL A 24 -16.17 26.69 -39.36
C VAL A 24 -17.01 26.37 -40.58
N PHE A 25 -18.24 26.88 -40.61
CA PHE A 25 -18.89 27.13 -41.88
C PHE A 25 -17.99 28.11 -42.62
N LEU A 26 -17.10 27.57 -43.46
CA LEU A 26 -16.44 28.33 -44.49
C LEU A 26 -17.55 28.81 -45.42
N SER A 27 -17.96 30.05 -45.21
CA SER A 27 -18.69 30.79 -46.22
C SER A 27 -17.97 30.59 -47.54
N ASN A 28 -18.68 30.13 -48.58
CA ASN A 28 -18.20 30.18 -49.95
C ASN A 28 -17.90 31.66 -50.26
N GLU A 29 -16.63 32.08 -50.12
CA GLU A 29 -16.19 33.42 -50.50
C GLU A 29 -16.20 33.51 -52.02
N VAL A 30 -17.38 33.86 -52.54
CA VAL A 30 -17.55 34.20 -53.95
C VAL A 30 -16.86 35.53 -54.21
N ILE A 31 -15.56 35.47 -54.50
CA ILE A 31 -14.77 36.63 -54.95
C ILE A 31 -15.18 36.96 -56.39
N SER A 32 -16.28 37.70 -56.53
CA SER A 32 -16.68 38.31 -57.81
C SER A 32 -16.03 39.69 -57.98
N GLN A 33 -15.76 40.08 -59.23
CA GLN A 33 -15.62 41.50 -59.56
C GLN A 33 -16.99 42.17 -59.66
N ALA A 34 -17.04 43.46 -59.31
CA ALA A 34 -18.25 44.27 -59.30
C ALA A 34 -18.87 44.47 -60.71
N PRO A 35 -20.18 44.69 -60.80
CA PRO A 35 -21.20 43.67 -60.73
C PRO A 35 -21.67 43.27 -62.13
N CYS A 36 -21.86 41.97 -62.34
CA CYS A 36 -22.47 41.44 -63.56
C CYS A 36 -23.99 41.36 -63.33
N ASN A 37 -24.77 41.88 -64.28
CA ASN A 37 -26.22 41.99 -64.15
C ASN A 37 -26.89 41.26 -65.34
N PRO A 38 -27.59 40.13 -65.13
CA PRO A 38 -27.87 39.48 -63.84
C PRO A 38 -26.65 38.79 -63.20
N PRO A 39 -26.69 38.51 -61.87
CA PRO A 39 -25.64 37.78 -61.18
C PRO A 39 -25.54 36.31 -61.63
N ILE A 40 -24.32 35.78 -61.71
CA ILE A 40 -24.05 34.38 -62.07
C ILE A 40 -24.26 33.50 -60.83
N LEU A 41 -25.42 32.82 -60.77
CA LEU A 41 -25.72 31.81 -59.75
C LEU A 41 -25.13 30.46 -60.17
N PHE A 42 -24.24 29.90 -59.36
CA PHE A 42 -23.70 28.55 -59.53
C PHE A 42 -23.30 27.96 -58.17
N ASN A 43 -23.51 26.66 -57.99
CA ASN A 43 -23.05 25.91 -56.82
C ASN A 43 -21.96 24.91 -57.22
N ALA A 44 -20.83 24.90 -56.50
CA ALA A 44 -19.76 23.91 -56.70
C ALA A 44 -20.16 22.49 -56.24
N GLY A 45 -21.28 22.36 -55.52
CA GLY A 45 -21.73 21.13 -54.87
C GLY A 45 -21.75 21.32 -53.35
N ILE A 46 -22.19 20.30 -52.61
CA ILE A 46 -22.02 20.25 -51.16
C ILE A 46 -20.74 19.48 -50.82
N ASP A 47 -20.05 19.91 -49.76
CA ASP A 47 -18.94 19.14 -49.17
C ASP A 47 -19.44 17.74 -48.83
N SER A 48 -18.68 16.73 -49.24
CA SER A 48 -19.14 15.33 -49.29
C SER A 48 -18.05 14.38 -48.82
N THR A 49 -18.43 13.32 -48.11
CA THR A 49 -17.51 12.26 -47.67
C THR A 49 -17.63 11.05 -48.61
N LEU A 50 -16.50 10.50 -49.04
CA LEU A 50 -16.38 9.45 -50.05
C LEU A 50 -15.50 8.31 -49.54
N ALA A 51 -15.92 7.06 -49.70
CA ALA A 51 -15.08 5.92 -49.35
C ALA A 51 -13.91 5.74 -50.33
N CYS A 52 -12.88 5.00 -49.91
CA CYS A 52 -11.66 4.84 -50.68
C CYS A 52 -11.91 4.18 -52.05
N GLY A 53 -11.73 4.93 -53.14
CA GLY A 53 -11.84 4.42 -54.51
C GLY A 53 -13.21 4.61 -55.18
N ASP A 54 -14.20 5.18 -54.47
CA ASP A 54 -15.49 5.55 -55.05
C ASP A 54 -15.39 6.83 -55.93
N SER A 55 -16.54 7.22 -56.53
CA SER A 55 -16.63 8.40 -57.41
C SER A 55 -17.88 9.24 -57.13
N ILE A 56 -17.75 10.57 -57.14
CA ILE A 56 -18.87 11.52 -56.92
C ILE A 56 -18.94 12.58 -58.02
N GLN A 57 -20.15 13.04 -58.36
CA GLN A 57 -20.38 14.16 -59.30
C GLN A 57 -20.31 15.49 -58.56
N LEU A 58 -19.53 16.45 -59.07
CA LEU A 58 -19.39 17.80 -58.52
C LEU A 58 -20.22 18.81 -59.34
N GLY A 59 -21.48 19.05 -58.98
CA GLY A 59 -22.28 20.13 -59.60
C GLY A 59 -23.79 19.89 -59.59
N GLU A 60 -24.55 20.99 -59.52
CA GLU A 60 -26.02 21.10 -59.52
C GLU A 60 -26.80 20.10 -58.65
N THR A 61 -26.85 20.39 -57.34
CA THR A 61 -28.03 20.09 -56.50
C THR A 61 -28.79 21.39 -56.19
N PRO A 62 -30.13 21.38 -56.10
CA PRO A 62 -30.90 22.59 -55.77
C PRO A 62 -30.53 23.16 -54.40
N ILE A 63 -30.35 24.48 -54.29
CA ILE A 63 -30.12 25.14 -53.00
C ILE A 63 -31.40 25.87 -52.54
N PRO A 64 -31.82 25.74 -51.26
CA PRO A 64 -32.84 26.61 -50.67
C PRO A 64 -32.33 28.06 -50.56
N VAL A 65 -33.14 29.03 -50.96
CA VAL A 65 -32.76 30.46 -50.87
C VAL A 65 -33.03 30.96 -49.44
N THR A 66 -31.98 31.19 -48.65
CA THR A 66 -32.07 31.87 -47.35
C THR A 66 -31.91 33.39 -47.53
N PRO A 67 -32.92 34.22 -47.19
CA PRO A 67 -32.78 35.67 -47.20
C PRO A 67 -32.27 36.21 -45.85
N ASP A 68 -31.10 36.83 -45.84
CA ASP A 68 -30.59 37.64 -44.72
C ASP A 68 -31.39 38.95 -44.61
N TYR A 69 -32.12 39.18 -43.51
CA TYR A 69 -32.69 40.49 -43.17
C TYR A 69 -32.65 40.79 -41.66
N THR A 70 -32.51 42.08 -41.33
CA THR A 70 -32.19 42.59 -39.99
C THR A 70 -33.41 42.99 -39.15
N LEU A 71 -33.30 42.77 -37.83
CA LEU A 71 -34.34 42.93 -36.79
C LEU A 71 -35.08 44.29 -36.72
N ALA A 72 -36.37 44.22 -36.38
CA ALA A 72 -37.16 45.34 -35.84
C ALA A 72 -37.28 45.24 -34.29
N SER A 73 -37.32 46.38 -33.60
CA SER A 73 -37.04 46.46 -32.15
C SER A 73 -38.21 46.97 -31.29
N THR A 74 -39.26 46.17 -31.07
CA THR A 74 -40.35 46.50 -30.12
C THR A 74 -41.01 45.29 -29.46
N CYS A 75 -40.52 44.83 -28.31
CA CYS A 75 -41.30 44.40 -27.13
C CYS A 75 -40.37 43.81 -26.06
N LEU A 76 -40.35 44.40 -24.86
CA LEU A 76 -39.47 44.02 -23.75
C LEU A 76 -40.28 43.98 -22.46
N HIS A 77 -40.51 42.81 -21.85
CA HIS A 77 -40.79 42.70 -20.41
C HIS A 77 -40.59 41.30 -19.81
N THR A 78 -40.52 41.27 -18.48
CA THR A 78 -40.00 40.18 -17.65
C THR A 78 -41.05 39.65 -16.66
N ALA A 79 -41.20 38.34 -16.48
CA ALA A 79 -41.40 37.68 -15.17
C ALA A 79 -41.54 36.14 -15.26
N ARG A 80 -41.17 35.51 -14.13
CA ARG A 80 -41.05 34.07 -13.83
C ARG A 80 -42.37 33.29 -13.88
N PHE A 81 -42.29 32.01 -14.24
CA PHE A 81 -43.34 31.00 -14.02
C PHE A 81 -43.13 30.17 -12.75
N GLN A 82 -44.23 29.72 -12.14
CA GLN A 82 -44.30 28.48 -11.36
C GLN A 82 -45.43 27.62 -11.96
N PRO A 83 -45.27 26.29 -12.07
CA PRO A 83 -46.29 25.41 -12.62
C PRO A 83 -47.30 24.98 -11.55
N ASN A 84 -48.58 24.89 -11.91
CA ASN A 84 -49.52 23.89 -11.39
C ASN A 84 -50.86 23.89 -12.16
N SER A 85 -51.28 22.70 -12.58
CA SER A 85 -52.65 22.29 -13.00
C SER A 85 -53.37 23.12 -14.07
N LEU A 86 -53.48 22.56 -15.27
CA LEU A 86 -54.58 22.81 -16.21
C LEU A 86 -55.17 21.48 -16.67
N THR A 87 -56.50 21.43 -16.76
CA THR A 87 -57.27 20.25 -17.19
C THR A 87 -57.55 20.27 -18.68
N GLN A 88 -57.48 19.07 -19.29
CA GLN A 88 -57.78 18.70 -20.67
C GLN A 88 -58.71 19.66 -21.45
N GLY A 89 -58.16 20.32 -22.46
CA GLY A 89 -58.87 21.00 -23.55
C GLY A 89 -58.29 20.53 -24.88
N GLY A 90 -59.14 20.17 -25.84
CA GLY A 90 -58.69 19.63 -27.13
C GLY A 90 -58.19 20.72 -28.08
N GLY A 91 -57.17 20.39 -28.88
CA GLY A 91 -56.62 21.26 -29.90
C GLY A 91 -57.47 21.34 -31.17
N ILE A 92 -57.08 22.26 -32.04
CA ILE A 92 -57.47 22.37 -33.45
C ILE A 92 -56.27 21.88 -34.27
N TYR A 93 -56.53 21.21 -35.38
CA TYR A 93 -55.51 20.88 -36.37
C TYR A 93 -56.07 21.17 -37.78
N VAL A 94 -55.27 21.79 -38.64
CA VAL A 94 -55.49 21.86 -40.09
C VAL A 94 -54.89 20.61 -40.72
N ASP A 95 -55.74 19.78 -41.30
CA ASP A 95 -55.37 18.43 -41.75
C ASP A 95 -54.93 18.39 -43.23
N ASP A 96 -55.56 19.22 -44.08
CA ASP A 96 -55.21 19.38 -45.49
C ASP A 96 -55.21 20.84 -45.94
N VAL A 97 -54.25 21.25 -46.77
CA VAL A 97 -54.27 22.50 -47.55
C VAL A 97 -53.87 22.23 -49.00
N THR A 98 -54.76 22.56 -49.93
CA THR A 98 -54.50 22.39 -51.37
C THR A 98 -54.85 23.64 -52.16
N THR A 99 -54.14 23.90 -53.26
CA THR A 99 -54.49 24.96 -54.22
C THR A 99 -54.76 24.39 -55.61
N SER A 100 -55.38 25.21 -56.47
CA SER A 100 -55.59 24.89 -57.89
C SER A 100 -55.60 26.16 -58.74
N GLY A 101 -55.21 26.04 -60.01
CA GLY A 101 -55.15 27.16 -60.96
C GLY A 101 -53.79 27.85 -61.09
N GLY A 102 -52.81 27.52 -60.24
CA GLY A 102 -51.40 27.85 -60.46
C GLY A 102 -50.70 26.89 -61.45
N SER A 103 -49.52 27.28 -61.95
CA SER A 103 -48.59 26.41 -62.69
C SER A 103 -47.98 25.33 -61.80
N VAL A 104 -47.74 25.65 -60.53
CA VAL A 104 -47.51 24.72 -59.42
C VAL A 104 -48.58 25.00 -58.38
N ASN A 105 -49.04 23.98 -57.66
CA ASN A 105 -50.07 24.11 -56.64
C ASN A 105 -49.63 23.38 -55.36
N ILE A 106 -50.04 23.93 -54.21
CA ILE A 106 -49.86 23.28 -52.91
C ILE A 106 -50.76 22.05 -52.91
N ASN A 107 -50.23 20.91 -52.48
CA ASN A 107 -51.01 19.69 -52.30
C ASN A 107 -50.59 19.00 -51.00
N ASN A 108 -50.77 19.72 -49.88
CA ASN A 108 -50.57 19.19 -48.55
C ASN A 108 -51.85 18.44 -48.16
N MET A 109 -51.92 17.14 -48.47
CA MET A 109 -53.00 16.29 -47.96
C MET A 109 -52.43 15.29 -46.96
N ASN A 110 -52.81 15.50 -45.71
CA ASN A 110 -52.53 14.73 -44.50
C ASN A 110 -51.13 14.08 -44.36
N THR A 111 -50.23 14.79 -43.67
CA THR A 111 -48.95 14.25 -43.16
C THR A 111 -49.01 13.81 -41.69
N LEU A 112 -50.17 13.39 -41.16
CA LEU A 112 -50.20 12.63 -39.91
C LEU A 112 -49.76 11.18 -40.17
N VAL A 113 -48.45 11.00 -40.24
CA VAL A 113 -47.83 9.72 -39.88
C VAL A 113 -48.23 9.41 -38.45
N ASP A 114 -48.86 8.25 -38.25
CA ASP A 114 -49.13 7.67 -36.94
C ASP A 114 -47.84 7.61 -36.13
N VAL A 115 -47.73 8.46 -35.11
CA VAL A 115 -46.56 8.49 -34.19
C VAL A 115 -46.73 7.36 -33.18
N GLY A 116 -46.67 6.13 -33.68
CA GLY A 116 -46.63 4.93 -32.87
C GLY A 116 -45.53 5.03 -31.82
N ASN A 117 -45.92 4.87 -30.55
CA ASN A 117 -45.04 4.79 -29.39
C ASN A 117 -44.27 6.06 -28.99
N VAL A 118 -44.95 7.22 -28.92
CA VAL A 118 -44.69 8.14 -27.80
C VAL A 118 -45.87 8.15 -26.83
N ASN A 119 -45.69 7.49 -25.68
CA ASN A 119 -46.56 7.66 -24.52
C ASN A 119 -46.60 9.16 -24.15
N PRO A 120 -47.77 9.83 -24.06
CA PRO A 120 -47.83 11.23 -23.69
C PRO A 120 -47.17 11.43 -22.31
N MET A 121 -46.14 12.27 -22.26
CA MET A 121 -45.22 12.42 -21.14
C MET A 121 -45.87 13.01 -19.87
N GLY A 122 -46.62 12.18 -19.14
CA GLY A 122 -47.14 12.48 -17.82
C GLY A 122 -48.14 13.66 -17.75
N PRO A 123 -48.53 14.09 -16.53
CA PRO A 123 -49.68 14.98 -16.38
C PRO A 123 -49.48 16.48 -16.71
N ASN A 124 -48.31 16.91 -17.20
CA ASN A 124 -47.91 18.34 -17.17
C ASN A 124 -47.09 18.86 -18.37
N ALA A 125 -47.14 18.22 -19.55
CA ALA A 125 -46.40 18.67 -20.74
C ALA A 125 -47.33 18.94 -21.93
N TRP A 126 -47.73 20.21 -22.12
CA TRP A 126 -48.39 20.69 -23.34
C TRP A 126 -47.47 21.67 -24.07
N SER A 127 -46.73 21.17 -25.07
CA SER A 127 -46.11 22.00 -26.10
C SER A 127 -46.92 21.83 -27.38
N THR A 128 -47.79 22.79 -27.70
CA THR A 128 -48.29 22.93 -29.07
C THR A 128 -47.10 23.24 -29.97
N ILE A 129 -46.83 22.34 -30.92
CA ILE A 129 -45.82 22.55 -31.96
C ILE A 129 -46.48 23.46 -33.00
N TRP A 130 -45.92 24.65 -33.17
CA TRP A 130 -46.37 25.61 -34.19
C TRP A 130 -45.51 25.42 -35.43
N LEU A 131 -46.04 24.78 -36.46
CA LEU A 131 -45.38 24.61 -37.77
C LEU A 131 -45.59 25.86 -38.62
N SER A 132 -44.63 26.78 -38.59
CA SER A 132 -44.55 27.90 -39.54
C SER A 132 -43.77 27.46 -40.79
N ASP A 133 -44.37 26.57 -41.59
CA ASP A 133 -43.76 25.91 -42.76
C ASP A 133 -43.69 26.83 -44.00
N PHE A 134 -43.05 28.00 -43.84
CA PHE A 134 -42.64 28.83 -44.98
C PHE A 134 -41.51 28.15 -45.76
N SER A 135 -41.88 27.13 -46.53
CA SER A 135 -41.00 26.28 -47.31
C SER A 135 -41.15 26.54 -48.81
N ALA A 136 -40.06 26.39 -49.54
CA ALA A 136 -40.05 26.33 -50.99
C ALA A 136 -40.57 24.97 -51.55
N SER A 137 -40.91 24.00 -50.69
CA SER A 137 -41.58 22.75 -51.09
C SER A 137 -43.10 22.86 -51.14
N HIS A 138 -43.70 23.76 -50.36
CA HIS A 138 -45.15 23.93 -50.22
C HIS A 138 -45.59 25.30 -50.74
N TYR A 139 -45.61 25.42 -52.07
CA TYR A 139 -45.90 26.66 -52.77
C TYR A 139 -46.95 26.52 -53.87
N VAL A 140 -47.67 27.61 -54.10
CA VAL A 140 -48.44 27.83 -55.33
C VAL A 140 -47.67 28.78 -56.23
N GLU A 141 -47.49 28.43 -57.50
CA GLU A 141 -46.83 29.29 -58.48
C GLU A 141 -47.86 29.81 -59.47
N ALA A 142 -47.92 31.11 -59.68
CA ALA A 142 -48.82 31.69 -60.67
C ALA A 142 -48.34 33.07 -61.17
N CYS A 143 -48.68 33.43 -62.40
CA CYS A 143 -48.27 34.70 -63.00
C CYS A 143 -49.03 35.90 -62.39
N SER A 144 -48.39 37.08 -62.33
CA SER A 144 -49.03 38.31 -61.85
C SER A 144 -50.33 38.62 -62.61
N GLY A 145 -51.38 39.01 -61.89
CA GLY A 145 -52.71 39.27 -62.43
C GLY A 145 -53.58 38.03 -62.66
N SER A 146 -53.10 36.83 -62.33
CA SER A 146 -53.91 35.59 -62.35
C SER A 146 -54.55 35.29 -60.99
N THR A 147 -55.51 34.35 -60.98
CA THR A 147 -56.24 33.90 -59.79
C THR A 147 -56.04 32.41 -59.60
N PHE A 148 -55.64 32.00 -58.40
CA PHE A 148 -55.67 30.61 -57.96
C PHE A 148 -56.75 30.41 -56.88
N TYR A 149 -57.10 29.17 -56.59
CA TYR A 149 -58.13 28.79 -55.63
C TYR A 149 -57.53 27.94 -54.52
N LEU A 150 -57.80 28.30 -53.26
CA LEU A 150 -57.36 27.63 -52.05
C LEU A 150 -58.50 26.76 -51.46
N ASN A 151 -58.16 25.56 -51.00
CA ASN A 151 -59.01 24.65 -50.24
C ASN A 151 -58.30 24.26 -48.94
N ILE A 152 -59.05 24.13 -47.86
CA ILE A 152 -58.60 23.73 -46.53
C ILE A 152 -59.52 22.60 -46.04
N GLY A 153 -58.95 21.43 -45.78
CA GLY A 153 -59.62 20.20 -45.35
C GLY A 153 -59.54 19.96 -43.84
N ALA A 154 -60.23 18.88 -43.42
CA ALA A 154 -60.60 18.45 -42.07
C ALA A 154 -60.07 19.22 -40.84
N ILE A 155 -60.97 19.41 -39.87
CA ILE A 155 -60.66 20.00 -38.56
C ILE A 155 -61.34 19.17 -37.47
N SER A 156 -60.55 18.55 -36.60
CA SER A 156 -61.03 17.92 -35.37
C SER A 156 -61.18 18.97 -34.28
N LEU A 157 -62.41 19.13 -33.77
CA LEU A 157 -62.77 20.17 -32.80
C LEU A 157 -63.53 19.56 -31.63
N TYR A 158 -62.99 19.69 -30.41
CA TYR A 158 -63.50 19.04 -29.20
C TYR A 158 -64.53 19.85 -28.38
N ASN A 159 -64.91 21.07 -28.80
CA ASN A 159 -65.92 21.90 -28.13
C ASN A 159 -67.00 22.37 -29.13
N ASN A 160 -68.19 22.74 -28.65
CA ASN A 160 -69.31 23.19 -29.50
C ASN A 160 -69.37 24.72 -29.70
N THR A 161 -68.24 25.41 -29.93
CA THR A 161 -68.23 26.89 -30.11
C THR A 161 -68.03 27.32 -31.59
N PRO A 162 -68.40 28.56 -31.96
CA PRO A 162 -68.18 29.08 -33.32
C PRO A 162 -66.71 29.39 -33.60
N TYR A 163 -66.23 29.00 -34.78
CA TYR A 163 -64.87 29.29 -35.27
C TYR A 163 -64.86 30.27 -36.45
N PHE A 164 -63.74 30.97 -36.65
CA PHE A 164 -63.49 31.86 -37.79
C PHE A 164 -62.11 31.57 -38.41
N CYS A 165 -62.03 31.59 -39.74
CA CYS A 165 -60.79 31.49 -40.51
C CYS A 165 -60.45 32.83 -41.17
N ARG A 166 -59.16 33.17 -41.27
CA ARG A 166 -58.66 34.31 -42.06
C ARG A 166 -57.36 33.95 -42.78
N VAL A 167 -57.19 34.46 -43.99
CA VAL A 167 -55.98 34.26 -44.81
C VAL A 167 -55.40 35.61 -45.22
N TRP A 168 -54.08 35.74 -45.13
CA TRP A 168 -53.28 36.87 -45.60
C TRP A 168 -52.26 36.41 -46.64
N VAL A 169 -51.82 37.33 -47.51
CA VAL A 169 -50.57 37.17 -48.26
C VAL A 169 -49.78 38.45 -48.15
N ASP A 170 -48.56 38.37 -47.62
CA ASP A 170 -47.59 39.46 -47.59
C ASP A 170 -47.14 39.75 -49.02
N TRP A 171 -47.78 40.75 -49.66
CA TRP A 171 -47.49 41.14 -51.04
C TRP A 171 -46.39 42.18 -51.14
N ASN A 172 -46.04 42.85 -50.06
CA ASN A 172 -44.99 43.88 -50.07
C ASN A 172 -43.61 43.28 -49.72
N ASN A 173 -43.60 42.08 -49.11
CA ASN A 173 -42.47 41.28 -48.66
C ASN A 173 -41.60 41.98 -47.59
N ASP A 174 -42.24 42.76 -46.71
CA ASP A 174 -41.64 43.36 -45.51
C ASP A 174 -41.68 42.45 -44.27
N GLY A 175 -42.35 41.30 -44.37
CA GLY A 175 -42.47 40.27 -43.34
C GLY A 175 -43.67 40.45 -42.41
N ALA A 176 -44.43 41.53 -42.52
CA ALA A 176 -45.51 41.87 -41.57
C ALA A 176 -46.90 41.84 -42.22
N PHE A 177 -47.69 40.81 -41.90
CA PHE A 177 -49.06 40.63 -42.37
C PHE A 177 -50.02 41.76 -41.96
N ALA A 178 -50.12 42.79 -42.79
CA ALA A 178 -50.89 43.98 -42.51
C ALA A 178 -52.40 43.76 -42.72
N ALA A 179 -53.23 44.63 -42.11
CA ALA A 179 -54.69 44.57 -42.30
C ALA A 179 -55.14 44.80 -43.76
N GLY A 180 -54.29 45.39 -44.60
CA GLY A 180 -54.53 45.56 -46.04
C GLY A 180 -54.20 44.34 -46.90
N GLU A 181 -53.62 43.30 -46.32
CA GLU A 181 -53.10 42.10 -46.99
C GLU A 181 -53.95 40.85 -46.76
N VAL A 182 -55.08 41.01 -46.06
CA VAL A 182 -56.10 39.97 -45.88
C VAL A 182 -56.71 39.65 -47.25
N VAL A 183 -56.49 38.43 -47.74
CA VAL A 183 -57.08 37.93 -48.99
C VAL A 183 -58.39 37.18 -48.77
N TYR A 184 -58.66 36.67 -47.55
CA TYR A 184 -59.91 35.99 -47.21
C TYR A 184 -60.28 36.08 -45.73
N THR A 185 -61.57 36.03 -45.40
CA THR A 185 -62.09 35.81 -44.03
C THR A 185 -63.42 35.05 -44.12
N SER A 186 -63.57 33.97 -43.34
CA SER A 186 -64.79 33.15 -43.34
C SER A 186 -65.93 33.79 -42.52
N PRO A 187 -67.19 33.39 -42.78
CA PRO A 187 -68.26 33.47 -41.78
C PRO A 187 -67.95 32.61 -40.54
N ALA A 188 -68.78 32.74 -39.50
CA ALA A 188 -68.73 31.86 -38.33
C ALA A 188 -69.08 30.42 -38.71
N ILE A 189 -68.25 29.46 -38.30
CA ILE A 189 -68.37 28.03 -38.61
C ILE A 189 -68.79 27.27 -37.34
N ASN A 190 -69.84 26.44 -37.42
CA ASN A 190 -70.56 25.89 -36.25
C ASN A 190 -70.80 24.37 -36.34
N THR A 191 -69.95 23.60 -37.05
CA THR A 191 -70.19 22.20 -37.41
C THR A 191 -69.05 21.28 -36.93
N HIS A 192 -69.40 20.15 -36.32
CA HIS A 192 -68.46 19.20 -35.71
C HIS A 192 -68.79 17.74 -36.06
N PRO A 193 -67.77 16.86 -36.19
CA PRO A 193 -66.40 17.17 -36.58
C PRO A 193 -66.33 17.46 -38.10
N ASN A 194 -65.16 17.87 -38.60
CA ASN A 194 -64.84 18.08 -40.02
C ASN A 194 -65.45 19.36 -40.62
N ILE A 195 -64.70 20.46 -40.51
CA ILE A 195 -64.89 21.68 -41.31
C ILE A 195 -64.13 21.53 -42.63
N THR A 196 -64.65 22.10 -43.71
CA THR A 196 -63.94 22.23 -44.98
C THR A 196 -64.24 23.59 -45.59
N ILE A 197 -63.19 24.32 -45.99
CA ILE A 197 -63.30 25.62 -46.67
C ILE A 197 -62.77 25.43 -48.09
N SER A 198 -63.63 25.48 -49.11
CA SER A 198 -63.24 25.18 -50.50
C SER A 198 -63.41 26.38 -51.44
N ASN A 199 -62.60 26.40 -52.50
CA ASN A 199 -62.64 27.36 -53.62
C ASN A 199 -62.49 28.83 -53.21
N VAL A 200 -61.62 29.13 -52.25
CA VAL A 200 -61.24 30.50 -51.87
C VAL A 200 -60.37 31.11 -52.98
N ALA A 201 -60.94 32.01 -53.78
CA ALA A 201 -60.24 32.65 -54.89
C ALA A 201 -59.25 33.73 -54.39
N ILE A 202 -57.95 33.52 -54.62
CA ILE A 202 -56.86 34.46 -54.30
C ILE A 202 -56.28 34.98 -55.62
N THR A 203 -56.31 36.30 -55.81
CA THR A 203 -55.84 36.95 -57.05
C THR A 203 -54.53 37.68 -56.78
N ILE A 204 -53.51 37.39 -57.59
CA ILE A 204 -52.20 38.03 -57.50
C ILE A 204 -52.30 39.45 -58.06
N PRO A 205 -51.83 40.49 -57.34
CA PRO A 205 -51.85 41.86 -57.83
C PRO A 205 -51.21 42.00 -59.23
N THR A 206 -51.78 42.86 -60.08
CA THR A 206 -51.24 43.15 -61.41
C THR A 206 -50.00 44.02 -61.32
N GLY A 207 -48.87 43.56 -61.86
CA GLY A 207 -47.56 44.21 -61.74
C GLY A 207 -46.70 43.68 -60.57
N GLN A 208 -47.15 42.64 -59.87
CA GLN A 208 -46.37 41.95 -58.83
C GLN A 208 -45.04 41.43 -59.40
N THR A 209 -43.95 41.70 -58.69
CA THR A 209 -42.60 41.32 -59.14
C THR A 209 -42.35 39.82 -59.04
N TYR A 210 -41.36 39.33 -59.80
CA TYR A 210 -40.88 37.95 -59.67
C TYR A 210 -40.32 37.71 -58.28
N GLY A 211 -40.76 36.65 -57.59
CA GLY A 211 -40.32 36.33 -56.24
C GLY A 211 -41.26 35.37 -55.51
N ALA A 212 -40.90 35.06 -54.26
CA ALA A 212 -41.72 34.31 -53.32
C ALA A 212 -42.32 35.27 -52.28
N TYR A 213 -43.60 35.05 -51.95
CA TYR A 213 -44.39 35.85 -51.01
C TYR A 213 -45.01 34.91 -49.97
N ARG A 214 -45.09 35.33 -48.70
CA ARG A 214 -45.62 34.47 -47.63
C ARG A 214 -47.15 34.55 -47.58
N MET A 215 -47.82 33.41 -47.52
CA MET A 215 -49.26 33.27 -47.26
C MET A 215 -49.46 32.71 -45.86
N ARG A 216 -50.39 33.27 -45.08
CA ARG A 216 -50.71 32.80 -43.72
C ARG A 216 -52.19 32.48 -43.57
N ILE A 217 -52.51 31.33 -43.00
CA ILE A 217 -53.86 30.87 -42.66
C ILE A 217 -53.98 30.87 -41.13
N ARG A 218 -55.09 31.36 -40.57
CA ARG A 218 -55.36 31.32 -39.12
C ARG A 218 -56.80 30.97 -38.78
N PHE A 219 -56.98 30.06 -37.83
CA PHE A 219 -58.25 29.77 -37.16
C PHE A 219 -58.29 30.36 -35.74
N LYS A 220 -59.48 30.68 -35.25
CA LYS A 220 -59.75 31.28 -33.93
C LYS A 220 -61.17 30.96 -33.45
N ASP A 221 -61.34 30.60 -32.18
CA ASP A 221 -62.65 30.42 -31.56
C ASP A 221 -63.27 31.70 -30.98
N ASN A 222 -64.60 31.64 -30.82
CA ASN A 222 -65.39 32.44 -29.88
C ASN A 222 -65.38 33.98 -30.02
N ALA A 223 -64.70 34.55 -31.02
CA ALA A 223 -64.80 35.97 -31.36
C ALA A 223 -64.53 36.24 -32.86
N PRO A 224 -65.33 37.09 -33.54
CA PRO A 224 -64.96 37.57 -34.87
C PRO A 224 -63.72 38.47 -34.77
N PHE A 225 -62.79 38.31 -35.71
CA PHE A 225 -61.56 39.12 -35.78
C PHE A 225 -61.85 40.63 -35.78
N VAL A 226 -61.25 41.38 -34.85
CA VAL A 226 -61.36 42.84 -34.78
C VAL A 226 -60.23 43.54 -35.54
N ALA A 227 -60.40 44.82 -35.89
CA ALA A 227 -59.40 45.60 -36.63
C ALA A 227 -58.07 45.82 -35.88
N SER A 228 -58.04 45.53 -34.58
CA SER A 228 -56.83 45.57 -33.73
C SER A 228 -56.16 44.20 -33.54
N ASP A 229 -56.68 43.10 -34.12
CA ASP A 229 -56.07 41.76 -34.08
C ASP A 229 -54.86 41.66 -35.04
N GLY A 230 -54.03 42.71 -35.11
CA GLY A 230 -52.74 42.67 -35.80
C GLY A 230 -51.80 41.67 -35.13
N ALA A 231 -51.01 40.96 -35.92
CA ALA A 231 -50.11 39.93 -35.41
C ALA A 231 -48.96 40.55 -34.61
N CYS A 232 -49.05 40.50 -33.28
CA CYS A 232 -47.89 40.67 -32.41
C CYS A 232 -47.22 39.31 -32.23
N THR A 233 -46.10 39.11 -32.91
CA THR A 233 -45.17 37.99 -32.72
C THR A 233 -44.04 38.40 -31.76
N TYR A 234 -43.46 37.44 -31.05
CA TYR A 234 -42.17 37.60 -30.39
C TYR A 234 -41.16 36.64 -31.02
N ILE A 235 -39.90 37.06 -31.10
CA ILE A 235 -38.80 36.24 -31.61
C ILE A 235 -38.11 35.57 -30.42
N ASN A 236 -38.02 34.23 -30.44
CA ASN A 236 -37.28 33.49 -29.42
C ASN A 236 -35.75 33.56 -29.65
N ALA A 237 -34.94 33.00 -28.75
CA ALA A 237 -33.48 33.08 -28.84
C ALA A 237 -32.86 32.35 -30.06
N GLN A 238 -33.67 31.67 -30.87
CA GLN A 238 -33.29 30.93 -32.08
C GLN A 238 -33.79 31.63 -33.37
N GLY A 239 -34.39 32.82 -33.27
CA GLY A 239 -34.84 33.60 -34.43
C GLY A 239 -36.25 33.29 -34.93
N ILE A 240 -37.02 32.44 -34.25
CA ILE A 240 -38.35 32.00 -34.68
C ILE A 240 -39.43 32.94 -34.11
N GLU A 241 -40.34 33.41 -34.97
CA GLU A 241 -41.53 34.18 -34.59
C GLU A 241 -42.64 33.30 -34.01
N ALA A 242 -43.18 33.65 -32.84
CA ALA A 242 -44.36 33.00 -32.25
C ALA A 242 -45.41 34.04 -31.78
N PRO A 243 -46.72 33.76 -31.90
CA PRO A 243 -47.78 34.73 -31.57
C PRO A 243 -47.91 34.99 -30.06
N TYR A 244 -48.20 36.25 -29.69
CA TYR A 244 -48.36 36.66 -28.28
C TYR A 244 -49.81 36.53 -27.79
N ALA A 245 -50.11 35.47 -27.03
CA ALA A 245 -51.38 35.27 -26.32
C ALA A 245 -51.45 36.07 -25.01
N GLY A 246 -51.52 37.40 -25.10
CA GLY A 246 -51.54 38.30 -23.94
C GLY A 246 -52.92 38.46 -23.29
N TYR A 247 -53.17 37.79 -22.16
CA TYR A 247 -54.37 38.03 -21.36
C TYR A 247 -54.19 39.24 -20.42
N SER A 248 -54.97 40.30 -20.61
CA SER A 248 -55.02 41.46 -19.71
C SER A 248 -56.39 41.58 -19.03
N GLY A 249 -56.58 40.89 -17.90
CA GLY A 249 -57.81 41.04 -17.11
C GLY A 249 -58.01 39.99 -16.03
N SER A 250 -58.18 40.45 -14.79
CA SER A 250 -58.62 39.63 -13.66
C SER A 250 -60.13 39.40 -13.73
N GLN A 251 -60.59 38.29 -14.33
CA GLN A 251 -61.95 37.78 -14.12
C GLN A 251 -61.99 36.25 -13.96
N THR A 252 -62.77 35.82 -12.98
CA THR A 252 -63.02 34.42 -12.62
C THR A 252 -63.96 33.75 -13.61
N GLY A 253 -63.39 33.05 -14.58
CA GLY A 253 -64.11 32.22 -15.55
C GLY A 253 -63.11 31.73 -16.59
N SER A 254 -62.85 30.43 -16.62
CA SER A 254 -61.84 29.87 -17.51
C SER A 254 -62.43 29.71 -18.92
N TYR A 255 -61.94 30.52 -19.85
CA TYR A 255 -62.19 30.37 -21.28
C TYR A 255 -60.85 30.12 -21.96
N THR A 256 -60.63 28.90 -22.41
CA THR A 256 -59.55 28.57 -23.34
C THR A 256 -59.91 29.13 -24.70
N PHE A 257 -59.01 29.93 -25.28
CA PHE A 257 -59.06 30.24 -26.71
C PHE A 257 -58.17 29.24 -27.43
N SER A 258 -58.66 28.71 -28.54
CA SER A 258 -57.97 27.79 -29.43
C SER A 258 -57.74 28.50 -30.77
N ASP A 259 -56.48 28.77 -31.04
CA ASP A 259 -55.97 29.44 -32.24
C ASP A 259 -54.98 28.49 -32.92
N GLU A 260 -55.01 28.45 -34.25
CA GLU A 260 -54.05 27.70 -35.07
C GLU A 260 -53.57 28.58 -36.23
N ILE A 261 -52.30 28.45 -36.62
CA ILE A 261 -51.67 29.24 -37.68
C ILE A 261 -50.78 28.32 -38.53
N GLU A 262 -50.96 28.39 -39.84
CA GLU A 262 -50.06 27.78 -40.84
C GLU A 262 -49.53 28.85 -41.82
N ASP A 263 -48.30 28.66 -42.29
CA ASP A 263 -47.64 29.51 -43.30
C ASP A 263 -47.28 28.69 -44.55
N TYR A 264 -47.42 29.30 -45.73
CA TYR A 264 -47.17 28.74 -47.05
C TYR A 264 -46.51 29.77 -47.98
N SER A 265 -46.08 29.34 -49.17
CA SER A 265 -45.40 30.20 -50.16
C SER A 265 -46.25 30.46 -51.41
N VAL A 266 -46.18 31.67 -51.96
CA VAL A 266 -46.75 32.06 -53.27
C VAL A 266 -45.63 32.55 -54.17
N HIS A 267 -45.32 31.81 -55.24
CA HIS A 267 -44.26 32.14 -56.19
C HIS A 267 -44.84 32.81 -57.44
N VAL A 268 -44.20 33.90 -57.90
CA VAL A 268 -44.59 34.61 -59.12
C VAL A 268 -43.53 34.36 -60.20
N ASN A 269 -43.80 33.45 -61.13
CA ASN A 269 -42.85 32.99 -62.16
C ASN A 269 -43.54 32.78 -63.51
N CYS A 270 -42.90 33.24 -64.60
CA CYS A 270 -43.26 32.89 -65.98
C CYS A 270 -41.96 32.93 -66.85
N GLY A 271 -41.45 31.79 -67.31
CA GLY A 271 -40.17 31.70 -68.05
C GLY A 271 -40.31 31.34 -69.55
N ASN A 272 -39.27 31.60 -70.35
CA ASN A 272 -39.13 31.07 -71.71
C ASN A 272 -37.64 30.88 -72.09
N ASN A 273 -37.30 29.74 -72.70
CA ASN A 273 -35.92 29.23 -72.84
C ASN A 273 -35.07 29.86 -73.96
N SER A 274 -33.77 30.05 -73.69
CA SER A 274 -32.63 29.84 -74.64
C SER A 274 -31.29 30.01 -73.92
N GLY A 275 -30.36 29.06 -74.06
CA GLY A 275 -29.04 29.10 -73.40
C GLY A 275 -27.89 29.60 -74.30
N GLY A 276 -26.77 29.92 -73.67
CA GLY A 276 -25.49 30.22 -74.34
C GLY A 276 -24.71 31.35 -73.66
N GLY A 277 -23.73 31.03 -72.81
CA GLY A 277 -22.92 32.06 -72.16
C GLY A 277 -21.71 31.57 -71.35
N PHE A 278 -21.79 30.44 -70.65
CA PHE A 278 -20.78 30.11 -69.62
C PHE A 278 -19.72 29.05 -70.04
N THR A 279 -18.49 29.21 -69.56
CA THR A 279 -17.40 28.21 -69.58
C THR A 279 -16.91 27.89 -68.17
N TYR A 280 -16.38 26.69 -67.96
CA TYR A 280 -16.00 26.16 -66.65
C TYR A 280 -14.51 25.80 -66.61
N SER A 281 -13.88 25.93 -65.45
CA SER A 281 -12.48 25.53 -65.21
C SER A 281 -12.30 25.07 -63.75
N TRP A 282 -12.01 23.79 -63.56
CA TRP A 282 -11.79 23.16 -62.25
C TRP A 282 -10.29 22.95 -61.94
N SER A 283 -9.91 23.12 -60.68
CA SER A 283 -8.54 22.90 -60.17
C SER A 283 -8.57 22.40 -58.71
N PRO A 284 -7.72 21.44 -58.30
CA PRO A 284 -6.71 20.74 -59.11
C PRO A 284 -7.34 19.75 -60.12
N PRO A 285 -6.64 19.39 -61.22
CA PRO A 285 -7.12 18.39 -62.17
C PRO A 285 -7.07 16.95 -61.64
N THR A 286 -6.31 16.71 -60.56
CA THR A 286 -6.04 15.37 -60.02
C THR A 286 -7.32 14.71 -59.53
N GLY A 287 -7.63 13.50 -60.02
CA GLY A 287 -8.85 12.78 -59.67
C GLY A 287 -10.12 13.26 -60.38
N LEU A 288 -10.07 14.29 -61.24
CA LEU A 288 -11.23 14.70 -62.03
C LEU A 288 -11.26 14.01 -63.41
N ASN A 289 -12.44 13.60 -63.86
CA ASN A 289 -12.62 13.05 -65.22
C ASN A 289 -12.51 14.13 -66.33
N SER A 290 -12.75 15.39 -65.99
CA SER A 290 -12.66 16.56 -66.85
C SER A 290 -12.56 17.82 -65.99
N THR A 291 -11.87 18.86 -66.47
CA THR A 291 -11.78 20.15 -65.77
C THR A 291 -12.60 21.26 -66.42
N THR A 292 -13.28 21.02 -67.54
CA THR A 292 -13.89 22.09 -68.37
C THR A 292 -15.41 21.99 -68.55
N ILE A 293 -16.04 21.03 -67.87
CA ILE A 293 -17.50 20.82 -67.86
C ILE A 293 -18.11 21.35 -66.56
N SER A 294 -19.43 21.61 -66.57
CA SER A 294 -20.14 22.09 -65.38
C SER A 294 -20.10 21.08 -64.23
N ASN A 295 -20.29 19.79 -64.55
CA ASN A 295 -20.45 18.71 -63.58
C ASN A 295 -19.42 17.59 -63.87
N PRO A 296 -18.18 17.67 -63.34
CA PRO A 296 -17.20 16.60 -63.44
C PRO A 296 -17.35 15.53 -62.36
N ILE A 297 -16.87 14.32 -62.65
CA ILE A 297 -16.73 13.23 -61.69
C ILE A 297 -15.37 13.36 -61.00
N ALA A 298 -15.37 13.30 -59.66
CA ALA A 298 -14.20 13.26 -58.81
C ALA A 298 -13.98 11.88 -58.19
N THR A 299 -12.73 11.41 -58.24
CA THR A 299 -12.19 10.19 -57.62
C THR A 299 -10.85 10.50 -56.93
N PRO A 300 -10.81 11.37 -55.90
CA PRO A 300 -9.57 11.66 -55.17
C PRO A 300 -9.20 10.51 -54.21
N ASN A 301 -7.91 10.23 -54.07
CA ASN A 301 -7.40 9.19 -53.15
C ASN A 301 -7.07 9.73 -51.74
N GLN A 302 -7.25 11.04 -51.51
CA GLN A 302 -7.06 11.76 -50.25
C GLN A 302 -8.01 12.95 -50.24
N THR A 303 -8.38 13.47 -49.06
CA THR A 303 -9.23 14.67 -48.94
C THR A 303 -8.73 15.82 -49.81
N THR A 304 -9.56 16.24 -50.77
CA THR A 304 -9.19 17.19 -51.82
C THR A 304 -10.28 18.25 -51.99
N THR A 305 -9.90 19.52 -51.85
CA THR A 305 -10.77 20.66 -52.17
C THR A 305 -10.59 21.05 -53.63
N TYR A 306 -11.67 20.97 -54.40
CA TYR A 306 -11.74 21.40 -55.79
C TYR A 306 -12.34 22.81 -55.87
N THR A 307 -11.73 23.66 -56.69
CA THR A 307 -12.20 25.02 -57.00
C THR A 307 -12.68 25.07 -58.44
N VAL A 308 -13.90 25.54 -58.65
CA VAL A 308 -14.47 25.83 -59.98
C VAL A 308 -14.41 27.32 -60.26
N THR A 309 -14.05 27.68 -61.50
CA THR A 309 -14.22 29.03 -62.07
C THR A 309 -15.23 28.96 -63.20
N VAL A 310 -16.29 29.77 -63.11
CA VAL A 310 -17.33 29.88 -64.14
C VAL A 310 -17.22 31.26 -64.80
N THR A 311 -17.02 31.30 -66.12
CA THR A 311 -16.83 32.54 -66.90
C THR A 311 -17.96 32.76 -67.88
N ASP A 312 -18.64 33.89 -67.79
CA ASP A 312 -19.56 34.40 -68.81
C ASP A 312 -18.77 34.94 -70.00
N THR A 313 -18.83 34.23 -71.13
CA THR A 313 -18.20 34.58 -72.41
C THR A 313 -18.89 35.73 -73.16
N VAL A 314 -20.08 36.16 -72.74
CA VAL A 314 -20.80 37.31 -73.32
C VAL A 314 -20.40 38.59 -72.60
N ASN A 315 -20.29 38.54 -71.27
CA ASN A 315 -19.98 39.70 -70.43
C ASN A 315 -18.51 39.79 -69.96
N ASN A 316 -17.67 38.77 -70.24
CA ASN A 316 -16.31 38.58 -69.72
C ASN A 316 -16.23 38.63 -68.17
N CYS A 317 -17.32 38.26 -67.51
CA CYS A 317 -17.43 38.13 -66.07
C CYS A 317 -17.02 36.73 -65.61
N TYR A 318 -16.51 36.58 -64.38
CA TYR A 318 -16.35 35.25 -63.79
C TYR A 318 -16.69 35.23 -62.30
N THR A 319 -17.00 34.03 -61.82
CA THR A 319 -17.26 33.70 -60.42
C THR A 319 -16.51 32.40 -60.06
N THR A 320 -16.23 32.19 -58.78
CA THR A 320 -15.56 30.98 -58.28
C THR A 320 -16.30 30.39 -57.09
N GLY A 321 -16.27 29.06 -56.98
CA GLY A 321 -16.77 28.31 -55.82
C GLY A 321 -15.85 27.15 -55.46
N GLN A 322 -16.02 26.58 -54.27
CA GLN A 322 -15.24 25.44 -53.80
C GLN A 322 -16.13 24.30 -53.30
N VAL A 323 -15.61 23.07 -53.41
CA VAL A 323 -16.21 21.85 -52.84
C VAL A 323 -15.09 20.95 -52.33
N THR A 324 -15.24 20.45 -51.10
CA THR A 324 -14.29 19.56 -50.44
C THR A 324 -14.82 18.13 -50.47
N VAL A 325 -14.09 17.24 -51.14
CA VAL A 325 -14.34 15.80 -51.08
C VAL A 325 -13.46 15.23 -49.97
N THR A 326 -14.07 14.76 -48.90
CA THR A 326 -13.39 14.16 -47.74
C THR A 326 -13.23 12.66 -47.96
N VAL A 327 -12.00 12.16 -47.88
CA VAL A 327 -11.70 10.73 -47.96
C VAL A 327 -11.24 10.28 -46.56
N PRO A 328 -12.02 9.46 -45.84
CA PRO A 328 -11.62 8.94 -44.54
C PRO A 328 -10.32 8.13 -44.67
N SER A 329 -9.28 8.54 -43.94
CA SER A 329 -8.01 7.82 -43.92
C SER A 329 -7.87 6.99 -42.67
N ILE A 330 -7.60 5.69 -42.83
CA ILE A 330 -7.28 4.81 -41.71
C ILE A 330 -5.85 5.07 -41.22
N THR A 331 -5.64 5.00 -39.91
CA THR A 331 -4.31 5.12 -39.29
C THR A 331 -3.88 3.71 -38.85
N PRO A 332 -2.92 3.07 -39.55
CA PRO A 332 -2.51 1.71 -39.24
C PRO A 332 -1.91 1.60 -37.83
N SER A 333 -2.41 0.67 -37.02
CA SER A 333 -1.81 0.33 -35.72
C SER A 333 -1.16 -1.05 -35.74
N PHE A 334 -0.14 -1.21 -34.90
CA PHE A 334 0.70 -2.40 -34.84
C PHE A 334 1.03 -2.75 -33.40
N VAL A 335 1.09 -4.04 -33.10
CA VAL A 335 1.70 -4.52 -31.86
C VAL A 335 3.20 -4.24 -31.95
N ASN A 336 3.71 -3.40 -31.05
CA ASN A 336 5.15 -3.13 -30.97
C ASN A 336 5.87 -4.37 -30.43
N PRO A 337 6.95 -4.85 -31.08
CA PRO A 337 7.74 -5.99 -30.57
C PRO A 337 8.41 -5.73 -29.22
N GLY A 338 8.37 -4.50 -28.70
CA GLY A 338 8.88 -4.12 -27.39
C GLY A 338 10.33 -3.64 -27.43
N PRO A 339 10.92 -3.32 -26.27
CA PRO A 339 12.35 -3.08 -26.16
C PRO A 339 13.12 -4.40 -26.32
N ILE A 340 14.04 -4.44 -27.27
CA ILE A 340 14.90 -5.60 -27.57
C ILE A 340 16.37 -5.29 -27.24
N CYS A 341 17.23 -6.30 -27.24
CA CYS A 341 18.67 -6.12 -27.03
C CYS A 341 19.45 -5.98 -28.34
N VAL A 342 20.61 -5.32 -28.25
CA VAL A 342 21.58 -5.27 -29.36
C VAL A 342 21.89 -6.68 -29.87
N GLY A 343 21.52 -6.95 -31.11
CA GLY A 343 21.74 -8.21 -31.82
C GLY A 343 20.59 -9.22 -31.78
N GLU A 344 19.47 -8.93 -31.09
CA GLU A 344 18.31 -9.83 -31.09
C GLU A 344 17.49 -9.74 -32.38
N ASN A 345 16.92 -10.86 -32.82
CA ASN A 345 16.11 -10.90 -34.04
C ASN A 345 14.65 -10.55 -33.70
N PHE A 346 14.09 -9.60 -34.44
CA PHE A 346 12.66 -9.28 -34.42
C PHE A 346 12.10 -9.22 -35.84
N ILE A 347 10.78 -9.23 -35.95
CA ILE A 347 10.04 -9.03 -37.20
C ILE A 347 9.10 -7.84 -37.06
N LEU A 348 8.85 -7.15 -38.17
CA LEU A 348 7.84 -6.11 -38.27
C LEU A 348 6.64 -6.66 -39.06
N PRO A 349 5.39 -6.59 -38.53
CA PRO A 349 4.22 -7.11 -39.24
C PRO A 349 4.01 -6.39 -40.57
N THR A 350 3.77 -7.13 -41.66
CA THR A 350 3.46 -6.56 -42.99
C THR A 350 2.00 -6.14 -43.14
N THR A 351 1.17 -6.43 -42.13
CA THR A 351 -0.26 -6.10 -42.09
C THR A 351 -0.57 -5.48 -40.72
N SER A 352 -1.35 -4.41 -40.68
CA SER A 352 -1.81 -3.73 -39.46
C SER A 352 -2.98 -4.47 -38.80
N ILE A 353 -3.35 -4.07 -37.59
CA ILE A 353 -4.51 -4.63 -36.86
C ILE A 353 -5.82 -4.38 -37.62
N GLU A 354 -5.90 -3.25 -38.34
CA GLU A 354 -7.02 -2.85 -39.21
C GLU A 354 -6.97 -3.50 -40.61
N GLY A 355 -6.07 -4.47 -40.83
CA GLY A 355 -5.92 -5.19 -42.10
C GLY A 355 -5.10 -4.47 -43.18
N VAL A 356 -4.46 -3.34 -42.87
CA VAL A 356 -3.69 -2.56 -43.87
C VAL A 356 -2.36 -3.24 -44.20
N THR A 357 -2.18 -3.62 -45.46
CA THR A 357 -0.93 -4.22 -45.97
C THR A 357 0.09 -3.18 -46.41
N GLY A 358 1.39 -3.44 -46.22
CA GLY A 358 2.44 -2.52 -46.63
C GLY A 358 3.85 -2.91 -46.20
N VAL A 359 4.78 -1.97 -46.36
CA VAL A 359 6.23 -2.18 -46.15
C VAL A 359 6.83 -1.20 -45.15
N TRP A 360 7.81 -1.67 -44.38
CA TRP A 360 8.56 -0.86 -43.43
C TRP A 360 9.87 -0.33 -44.01
N SER A 361 10.21 0.91 -43.65
CA SER A 361 11.49 1.56 -44.00
C SER A 361 12.04 2.33 -42.78
N PRO A 362 13.35 2.26 -42.46
CA PRO A 362 14.39 1.50 -43.16
C PRO A 362 14.25 -0.02 -42.98
N SER A 363 15.13 -0.80 -43.59
CA SER A 363 15.26 -2.24 -43.30
C SER A 363 15.58 -2.48 -41.82
N ILE A 364 15.13 -3.61 -41.28
CA ILE A 364 15.35 -4.02 -39.88
C ILE A 364 16.83 -3.89 -39.48
N ASP A 365 17.07 -3.09 -38.44
CA ASP A 365 18.31 -2.88 -37.72
C ASP A 365 18.07 -3.20 -36.25
N ASN A 366 18.80 -4.20 -35.74
CA ASN A 366 18.75 -4.65 -34.34
C ASN A 366 19.99 -4.22 -33.54
N THR A 367 20.75 -3.25 -34.02
CA THR A 367 21.96 -2.74 -33.36
C THR A 367 21.77 -1.38 -32.70
N GLN A 368 20.69 -0.66 -33.04
CA GLN A 368 20.38 0.68 -32.53
C GLN A 368 18.88 0.97 -32.56
N THR A 369 18.39 1.74 -31.57
CA THR A 369 17.00 2.23 -31.51
C THR A 369 16.65 2.95 -32.80
N THR A 370 15.67 2.41 -33.53
CA THR A 370 15.34 2.85 -34.89
C THR A 370 13.84 3.11 -35.00
N ALA A 371 13.50 4.26 -35.57
CA ALA A 371 12.13 4.61 -35.93
C ALA A 371 11.83 4.12 -37.35
N TYR A 372 10.95 3.13 -37.44
CA TYR A 372 10.46 2.58 -38.69
C TYR A 372 9.21 3.32 -39.13
N THR A 373 9.11 3.62 -40.42
CA THR A 373 7.91 4.17 -41.06
C THR A 373 7.26 3.09 -41.90
N PHE A 374 6.02 2.74 -41.58
CA PHE A 374 5.17 1.88 -42.38
C PHE A 374 4.56 2.68 -43.52
N THR A 375 4.71 2.18 -44.74
CA THR A 375 4.09 2.72 -45.94
C THR A 375 3.11 1.67 -46.47
N ALA A 376 1.82 1.98 -46.42
CA ALA A 376 0.78 1.10 -46.95
C ALA A 376 0.88 0.95 -48.47
N ASP A 377 0.49 -0.22 -48.98
CA ASP A 377 0.40 -0.45 -50.43
C ASP A 377 -0.72 0.37 -51.07
N THR A 378 -0.60 0.63 -52.37
CA THR A 378 -1.48 1.52 -53.13
C THR A 378 -2.96 1.15 -53.01
N ASN A 379 -3.82 2.17 -52.90
CA ASN A 379 -5.29 2.09 -52.87
C ASN A 379 -5.92 1.55 -51.56
N GLN A 380 -5.21 1.62 -50.43
CA GLN A 380 -5.76 1.28 -49.10
C GLN A 380 -6.18 2.49 -48.25
N CYS A 381 -6.08 3.72 -48.77
CA CYS A 381 -6.35 5.00 -48.07
C CYS A 381 -5.83 5.09 -46.63
N ALA A 382 -4.67 4.50 -46.37
CA ALA A 382 -4.00 4.56 -45.08
C ALA A 382 -2.90 5.63 -45.08
N ILE A 383 -2.78 6.37 -43.98
CA ILE A 383 -1.62 7.23 -43.75
C ILE A 383 -0.42 6.41 -43.26
N SER A 384 0.80 6.91 -43.46
CA SER A 384 2.00 6.26 -42.97
C SER A 384 2.05 6.26 -41.43
N ALA A 385 2.15 5.09 -40.83
CA ALA A 385 2.36 4.94 -39.39
C ALA A 385 3.86 4.96 -39.05
N GLN A 386 4.22 5.36 -37.83
CA GLN A 386 5.58 5.23 -37.32
C GLN A 386 5.62 4.36 -36.07
N MET A 387 6.64 3.51 -35.98
CA MET A 387 6.90 2.67 -34.83
C MET A 387 8.37 2.73 -34.47
N THR A 388 8.68 3.09 -33.23
CA THR A 388 10.05 3.03 -32.70
C THR A 388 10.25 1.70 -32.01
N VAL A 389 11.22 0.91 -32.48
CA VAL A 389 11.72 -0.26 -31.76
C VAL A 389 12.94 0.21 -30.98
N VAL A 390 12.88 0.06 -29.65
CA VAL A 390 13.96 0.45 -28.75
C VAL A 390 14.96 -0.70 -28.70
N VAL A 391 16.21 -0.43 -29.07
CA VAL A 391 17.31 -1.39 -28.95
C VAL A 391 18.16 -0.96 -27.76
N ASN A 392 18.02 -1.69 -26.66
CA ASN A 392 18.78 -1.47 -25.44
C ASN A 392 20.22 -2.00 -25.62
N PRO A 393 21.25 -1.19 -25.29
CA PRO A 393 22.63 -1.67 -25.28
C PRO A 393 22.82 -2.73 -24.19
N LEU A 394 23.59 -3.78 -24.49
CA LEU A 394 23.97 -4.78 -23.51
C LEU A 394 24.73 -4.13 -22.34
N GLN A 395 24.19 -4.24 -21.13
CA GLN A 395 24.82 -3.73 -19.92
C GLN A 395 25.56 -4.84 -19.17
N ALA A 396 26.85 -4.64 -18.92
CA ALA A 396 27.58 -5.45 -17.95
C ALA A 396 27.23 -4.96 -16.53
N PRO A 397 26.82 -5.85 -15.62
CA PRO A 397 26.63 -5.50 -14.22
C PRO A 397 27.98 -5.13 -13.58
N LEU A 398 28.00 -3.97 -12.93
CA LEU A 398 29.16 -3.40 -12.25
C LEU A 398 29.16 -3.78 -10.77
N PHE A 399 30.32 -4.17 -10.25
CA PHE A 399 30.49 -4.48 -8.83
C PHE A 399 31.77 -3.86 -8.29
N THR A 400 31.63 -3.15 -7.19
CA THR A 400 32.74 -2.75 -6.34
C THR A 400 33.31 -4.00 -5.65
N ASN A 401 34.56 -4.34 -5.96
CA ASN A 401 35.22 -5.51 -5.37
C ASN A 401 35.38 -5.31 -3.84
N PRO A 402 34.90 -6.22 -2.98
CA PRO A 402 35.04 -6.10 -1.52
C PRO A 402 36.49 -6.18 -1.02
N GLY A 403 37.45 -6.55 -1.88
CA GLY A 403 38.86 -6.70 -1.53
C GLY A 403 39.19 -8.10 -1.01
N PRO A 404 40.43 -8.31 -0.51
CA PRO A 404 40.79 -9.55 0.16
C PRO A 404 40.06 -9.69 1.50
N ILE A 405 39.51 -10.87 1.76
CA ILE A 405 38.83 -11.22 3.02
C ILE A 405 39.62 -12.28 3.77
N CYS A 406 39.34 -12.44 5.07
CA CYS A 406 39.96 -13.47 5.88
C CYS A 406 39.22 -14.80 5.80
N SER A 407 39.96 -15.90 5.82
CA SER A 407 39.39 -17.24 5.87
C SER A 407 38.44 -17.38 7.06
N GLY A 408 37.18 -17.71 6.78
CA GLY A 408 36.09 -17.84 7.74
C GLY A 408 35.28 -16.55 8.02
N SER A 409 35.68 -15.39 7.49
CA SER A 409 34.86 -14.16 7.61
C SER A 409 33.54 -14.29 6.85
N PRO A 410 32.43 -13.65 7.29
CA PRO A 410 31.20 -13.62 6.51
C PRO A 410 31.43 -13.01 5.13
N LEU A 411 31.03 -13.72 4.06
CA LEU A 411 31.05 -13.24 2.69
C LEU A 411 29.62 -13.20 2.16
N ALA A 412 29.14 -11.99 1.85
CA ALA A 412 27.94 -11.75 1.07
C ALA A 412 28.33 -10.87 -0.12
N LEU A 413 28.00 -11.31 -1.33
CA LEU A 413 28.09 -10.47 -2.53
C LEU A 413 26.71 -9.86 -2.82
N PRO A 414 26.63 -8.61 -3.29
CA PRO A 414 25.35 -7.98 -3.62
C PRO A 414 24.56 -8.78 -4.67
N VAL A 415 23.27 -9.01 -4.42
CA VAL A 415 22.33 -9.60 -5.41
C VAL A 415 21.79 -8.55 -6.41
N ILE A 416 22.17 -7.29 -6.24
CA ILE A 416 21.91 -6.18 -7.16
C ILE A 416 23.25 -5.48 -7.43
N SER A 417 23.56 -5.22 -8.69
CA SER A 417 24.79 -4.55 -9.12
C SER A 417 24.79 -3.04 -8.79
N ASP A 418 25.96 -2.40 -8.84
CA ASP A 418 26.12 -0.95 -8.61
C ASP A 418 25.36 -0.10 -9.66
N ASN A 419 24.97 -0.71 -10.79
CA ASN A 419 24.10 -0.14 -11.83
C ASN A 419 22.66 -0.70 -11.83
N GLY A 420 22.21 -1.36 -10.76
CA GLY A 420 20.80 -1.70 -10.53
C GLY A 420 20.30 -3.00 -11.17
N ILE A 421 21.18 -3.89 -11.63
CA ILE A 421 20.81 -5.18 -12.25
C ILE A 421 20.75 -6.25 -11.16
N SER A 422 19.59 -6.90 -10.96
CA SER A 422 19.47 -8.04 -10.04
C SER A 422 19.97 -9.34 -10.66
N GLY A 423 20.47 -10.26 -9.83
CA GLY A 423 21.03 -11.53 -10.28
C GLY A 423 21.57 -12.42 -9.17
N THR A 424 21.98 -13.62 -9.56
CA THR A 424 22.53 -14.66 -8.69
C THR A 424 24.02 -14.91 -8.93
N TRP A 425 24.73 -15.35 -7.90
CA TRP A 425 26.16 -15.68 -7.97
C TRP A 425 26.38 -17.20 -8.00
N SER A 426 27.31 -17.66 -8.84
CA SER A 426 27.75 -19.06 -8.92
C SER A 426 29.29 -19.15 -9.02
N PRO A 427 29.97 -20.09 -8.32
CA PRO A 427 29.42 -21.11 -7.43
C PRO A 427 28.91 -20.52 -6.09
N ALA A 428 28.37 -21.37 -5.22
CA ALA A 428 27.94 -20.97 -3.87
C ALA A 428 29.07 -20.31 -3.06
N MET A 429 28.71 -19.39 -2.16
CA MET A 429 29.66 -18.57 -1.39
C MET A 429 30.66 -19.43 -0.62
N ASN A 430 31.95 -19.19 -0.87
CA ASN A 430 33.07 -19.84 -0.22
C ASN A 430 33.99 -18.77 0.39
N ASN A 431 33.97 -18.68 1.72
CA ASN A 431 34.81 -17.78 2.51
C ASN A 431 36.10 -18.43 3.04
N THR A 432 36.48 -19.61 2.53
CA THR A 432 37.70 -20.35 2.94
C THR A 432 38.72 -20.52 1.82
N ALA A 433 38.35 -20.24 0.57
CA ALA A 433 39.25 -20.32 -0.58
C ALA A 433 39.00 -19.16 -1.57
N THR A 434 40.09 -18.63 -2.13
CA THR A 434 40.04 -17.64 -3.21
C THR A 434 39.23 -18.19 -4.38
N THR A 435 38.12 -17.52 -4.71
CA THR A 435 37.09 -18.03 -5.62
C THR A 435 36.69 -16.95 -6.61
N THR A 436 36.57 -17.32 -7.89
CA THR A 436 35.97 -16.48 -8.93
C THR A 436 34.50 -16.83 -9.05
N TYR A 437 33.64 -15.86 -8.74
CA TYR A 437 32.20 -15.95 -8.85
C TYR A 437 31.73 -15.35 -10.18
N THR A 438 30.71 -15.94 -10.78
CA THR A 438 30.02 -15.44 -11.97
C THR A 438 28.64 -14.95 -11.55
N PHE A 439 28.35 -13.68 -11.80
CA PHE A 439 27.02 -13.10 -11.62
C PHE A 439 26.19 -13.34 -12.88
N THR A 440 24.99 -13.89 -12.69
CA THR A 440 24.01 -14.16 -13.74
C THR A 440 22.75 -13.35 -13.43
N PRO A 441 22.42 -12.32 -14.24
CA PRO A 441 21.22 -11.52 -14.03
C PRO A 441 19.92 -12.32 -14.06
N ASP A 442 18.93 -11.93 -13.24
CA ASP A 442 17.65 -12.65 -13.12
C ASP A 442 16.74 -12.41 -14.33
N ASN A 443 16.77 -11.18 -14.87
CA ASN A 443 16.02 -10.79 -16.06
C ASN A 443 16.97 -10.60 -17.25
N LEU A 444 16.83 -11.47 -18.25
CA LEU A 444 17.74 -11.60 -19.40
C LEU A 444 17.61 -10.47 -20.43
N THR A 445 16.70 -9.51 -20.23
CA THR A 445 16.42 -8.40 -21.14
C THR A 445 17.54 -7.33 -21.14
N CYS A 446 18.69 -7.71 -21.70
CA CYS A 446 19.84 -6.88 -22.10
C CYS A 446 20.96 -6.68 -21.07
N SER A 447 21.23 -7.71 -20.27
CA SER A 447 22.34 -7.75 -19.33
C SER A 447 23.29 -8.94 -19.64
N THR A 448 24.60 -8.77 -19.44
CA THR A 448 25.58 -9.86 -19.63
C THR A 448 26.07 -10.40 -18.29
N THR A 449 26.65 -11.61 -18.28
CA THR A 449 27.31 -12.12 -17.07
C THR A 449 28.62 -11.38 -16.79
N THR A 450 28.89 -11.09 -15.51
CA THR A 450 30.16 -10.50 -15.05
C THR A 450 30.82 -11.46 -14.06
N THR A 451 32.15 -11.56 -14.06
CA THR A 451 32.90 -12.34 -13.07
C THR A 451 33.59 -11.45 -12.03
N LEU A 452 33.55 -11.82 -10.77
CA LEU A 452 34.25 -11.18 -9.65
C LEU A 452 35.11 -12.20 -8.90
N THR A 453 36.40 -11.91 -8.71
CA THR A 453 37.29 -12.76 -7.90
C THR A 453 37.47 -12.17 -6.51
N VAL A 454 37.06 -12.93 -5.50
CA VAL A 454 37.30 -12.62 -4.08
C VAL A 454 38.53 -13.40 -3.62
N ILE A 455 39.52 -12.67 -3.11
CA ILE A 455 40.74 -13.26 -2.55
C ILE A 455 40.48 -13.61 -1.09
N VAL A 456 40.78 -14.84 -0.70
CA VAL A 456 40.71 -15.29 0.70
C VAL A 456 42.12 -15.52 1.22
N GLU A 457 42.51 -14.74 2.24
CA GLU A 457 43.80 -14.86 2.92
C GLU A 457 43.66 -15.68 4.22
N ASN A 458 44.65 -16.52 4.49
CA ASN A 458 44.64 -17.37 5.69
C ASN A 458 45.06 -16.59 6.94
N GLN A 459 44.52 -16.96 8.11
CA GLN A 459 44.83 -16.27 9.36
C GLN A 459 46.27 -16.53 9.84
N VAL A 460 46.93 -15.48 10.34
CA VAL A 460 48.29 -15.48 10.88
C VAL A 460 48.25 -15.17 12.37
N ILE A 461 48.77 -16.06 13.20
CA ILE A 461 48.80 -15.86 14.65
C ILE A 461 50.00 -14.97 15.03
N PRO A 462 49.83 -13.83 15.72
CA PRO A 462 50.95 -13.02 16.19
C PRO A 462 51.73 -13.72 17.30
N THR A 463 53.06 -13.75 17.19
CA THR A 463 53.96 -14.38 18.16
C THR A 463 54.68 -13.36 19.02
N PHE A 464 54.86 -13.63 20.31
CA PHE A 464 55.52 -12.74 21.25
C PHE A 464 56.39 -13.50 22.26
N THR A 465 57.50 -12.90 22.63
CA THR A 465 58.34 -13.33 23.76
C THR A 465 57.76 -12.80 25.08
N ASN A 466 57.30 -13.69 25.97
CA ASN A 466 56.73 -13.30 27.28
C ASN A 466 57.83 -12.72 28.21
N PRO A 467 57.63 -11.54 28.82
CA PRO A 467 58.61 -10.93 29.74
C PRO A 467 58.82 -11.66 31.07
N GLY A 468 57.97 -12.63 31.43
CA GLY A 468 58.08 -13.43 32.66
C GLY A 468 57.52 -12.75 33.92
N PRO A 469 57.71 -13.35 35.11
CA PRO A 469 57.24 -12.78 36.37
C PRO A 469 58.07 -11.56 36.78
N ILE A 470 57.41 -10.53 37.32
CA ILE A 470 58.02 -9.25 37.75
C ILE A 470 57.67 -8.94 39.21
N CYS A 471 58.46 -8.09 39.89
CA CYS A 471 58.06 -7.57 41.20
C CYS A 471 57.05 -6.43 41.10
N VAL A 472 56.20 -6.32 42.12
CA VAL A 472 55.30 -5.18 42.33
C VAL A 472 56.06 -3.86 42.19
N GLY A 473 55.56 -2.97 41.32
CA GLY A 473 56.18 -1.67 41.00
C GLY A 473 57.33 -1.71 39.98
N SER A 474 57.76 -2.87 39.48
CA SER A 474 58.81 -2.95 38.44
C SER A 474 58.31 -2.45 37.09
N LEU A 475 59.16 -1.79 36.30
CA LEU A 475 58.79 -1.35 34.95
C LEU A 475 58.99 -2.49 33.94
N PHE A 476 58.02 -2.70 33.07
CA PHE A 476 58.13 -3.55 31.88
C PHE A 476 57.39 -2.92 30.69
N THR A 477 57.62 -3.45 29.49
CA THR A 477 57.03 -2.95 28.25
C THR A 477 56.50 -4.11 27.41
N LEU A 478 55.33 -3.95 26.81
CA LEU A 478 54.79 -4.86 25.82
C LEU A 478 55.02 -4.28 24.40
N PRO A 479 55.65 -5.01 23.45
CA PRO A 479 55.91 -4.49 22.11
C PRO A 479 54.63 -4.21 21.32
N SER A 480 54.56 -3.10 20.59
CA SER A 480 53.45 -2.77 19.66
C SER A 480 53.53 -3.48 18.30
N VAL A 481 54.54 -4.34 18.12
CA VAL A 481 54.76 -5.18 16.94
C VAL A 481 55.14 -6.57 17.42
N SER A 482 54.53 -7.61 16.85
CA SER A 482 54.85 -9.01 17.15
C SER A 482 56.19 -9.44 16.55
N ASP A 483 56.74 -10.55 17.04
CA ASP A 483 57.99 -11.14 16.56
C ASP A 483 57.91 -11.58 15.07
N ASN A 484 56.69 -11.77 14.55
CA ASN A 484 56.39 -12.02 13.14
C ASN A 484 55.83 -10.79 12.37
N GLY A 485 56.00 -9.57 12.91
CA GLY A 485 55.82 -8.30 12.18
C GLY A 485 54.41 -7.70 12.17
N ILE A 486 53.46 -8.25 12.93
CA ILE A 486 52.08 -7.74 13.00
C ILE A 486 52.02 -6.57 13.98
N THR A 487 51.56 -5.41 13.52
CA THR A 487 51.39 -4.22 14.38
C THR A 487 50.05 -4.24 15.11
N GLY A 488 50.00 -3.76 16.36
CA GLY A 488 48.81 -3.81 17.20
C GLY A 488 48.93 -3.02 18.51
N ALA A 489 47.90 -3.11 19.33
CA ALA A 489 47.81 -2.47 20.65
C ALA A 489 47.48 -3.50 21.74
N TRP A 490 47.93 -3.23 22.97
CA TRP A 490 47.65 -4.05 24.14
C TRP A 490 46.56 -3.42 25.00
N SER A 491 45.66 -4.25 25.53
CA SER A 491 44.64 -3.87 26.51
C SER A 491 44.61 -4.87 27.68
N PRO A 492 44.45 -4.45 28.94
CA PRO A 492 44.42 -3.06 29.42
C PRO A 492 45.80 -2.39 29.33
N ALA A 493 45.90 -1.12 29.72
CA ALA A 493 47.19 -0.44 29.85
C ALA A 493 48.09 -1.15 30.88
N VAL A 494 49.41 -1.09 30.68
CA VAL A 494 50.42 -1.79 31.50
C VAL A 494 50.25 -1.47 32.99
N ASN A 495 49.95 -2.50 33.78
CA ASN A 495 49.80 -2.50 35.23
C ASN A 495 50.89 -3.39 35.86
N ASN A 496 51.75 -2.80 36.67
CA ASN A 496 52.84 -3.48 37.38
C ASN A 496 52.56 -3.68 38.88
N SER A 497 51.32 -3.49 39.33
CA SER A 497 50.91 -3.65 40.72
C SER A 497 50.09 -4.93 40.96
N VAL A 498 49.51 -5.52 39.91
CA VAL A 498 48.66 -6.73 39.99
C VAL A 498 48.92 -7.63 38.78
N THR A 499 48.95 -8.95 38.99
CA THR A 499 48.99 -9.95 37.90
C THR A 499 47.85 -9.69 36.93
N THR A 500 48.17 -9.43 35.68
CA THR A 500 47.22 -8.96 34.66
C THR A 500 47.42 -9.78 33.38
N THR A 501 46.31 -10.21 32.78
CA THR A 501 46.30 -10.73 31.41
C THR A 501 46.07 -9.57 30.45
N TYR A 502 46.93 -9.47 29.44
CA TYR A 502 46.88 -8.46 28.40
C TYR A 502 46.51 -9.13 27.08
N THR A 503 45.54 -8.57 26.37
CA THR A 503 45.14 -9.00 25.03
C THR A 503 45.81 -8.08 24.01
N PHE A 504 46.50 -8.65 23.02
CA PHE A 504 46.99 -7.93 21.86
C PHE A 504 45.94 -7.94 20.75
N THR A 505 45.59 -6.76 20.26
CA THR A 505 44.68 -6.56 19.13
C THR A 505 45.46 -5.96 17.96
N PRO A 506 45.59 -6.66 16.82
CA PRO A 506 46.20 -6.11 15.61
C PRO A 506 45.53 -4.83 15.10
N ASN A 507 46.34 -3.88 14.60
CA ASN A 507 45.89 -2.54 14.17
C ASN A 507 45.53 -2.43 12.68
N SER A 508 45.70 -3.49 11.88
CA SER A 508 45.68 -3.42 10.42
C SER A 508 44.88 -4.54 9.78
N VAL A 509 44.41 -4.30 8.54
CA VAL A 509 43.58 -5.21 7.73
C VAL A 509 44.43 -6.34 7.13
N ILE A 510 45.11 -7.08 8.01
CA ILE A 510 45.75 -8.36 7.72
C ILE A 510 45.03 -9.37 8.59
N CYS A 511 44.80 -10.57 8.06
CA CYS A 511 44.05 -11.61 8.75
C CYS A 511 44.86 -12.16 9.93
N ALA A 512 44.72 -11.54 11.10
CA ALA A 512 45.47 -11.86 12.30
C ALA A 512 44.58 -11.98 13.52
N THR A 513 44.80 -13.02 14.32
CA THR A 513 44.02 -13.27 15.54
C THR A 513 44.50 -12.38 16.68
N THR A 514 43.62 -12.10 17.65
CA THR A 514 44.05 -11.62 18.96
C THR A 514 44.84 -12.71 19.69
N ILE A 515 45.68 -12.32 20.66
CA ILE A 515 46.39 -13.26 21.54
C ILE A 515 46.56 -12.67 22.93
N ASP A 516 46.47 -13.51 23.95
CA ASP A 516 46.62 -13.13 25.36
C ASP A 516 48.00 -13.48 25.92
N ILE A 517 48.54 -12.59 26.76
CA ILE A 517 49.72 -12.84 27.59
C ILE A 517 49.42 -12.44 29.03
N THR A 518 49.56 -13.38 29.96
CA THR A 518 49.54 -13.10 31.40
C THR A 518 50.94 -12.74 31.89
N VAL A 519 51.07 -11.55 32.50
CA VAL A 519 52.27 -11.13 33.23
C VAL A 519 52.00 -11.22 34.73
N VAL A 520 52.79 -12.03 35.43
CA VAL A 520 52.61 -12.31 36.86
C VAL A 520 53.37 -11.27 37.69
N VAL A 521 52.67 -10.58 38.58
CA VAL A 521 53.25 -9.62 39.52
C VAL A 521 53.39 -10.28 40.89
N GLN A 522 54.62 -10.35 41.40
CA GLN A 522 54.97 -10.92 42.69
C GLN A 522 55.23 -9.83 43.73
N ASN A 523 54.77 -10.04 44.97
CA ASN A 523 55.00 -9.11 46.06
C ASN A 523 56.42 -9.27 46.65
N GLN A 524 57.03 -8.20 47.14
CA GLN A 524 58.33 -8.29 47.81
C GLN A 524 58.26 -9.14 49.09
N VAL A 525 59.29 -9.95 49.33
CA VAL A 525 59.43 -10.80 50.52
C VAL A 525 60.64 -10.35 51.34
N VAL A 526 60.42 -9.92 52.59
CA VAL A 526 61.49 -9.60 53.54
C VAL A 526 61.93 -10.88 54.25
N PRO A 527 63.23 -11.22 54.29
CA PRO A 527 63.71 -12.42 55.00
C PRO A 527 63.56 -12.25 56.52
N THR A 528 62.95 -13.24 57.18
CA THR A 528 62.74 -13.25 58.63
C THR A 528 63.70 -14.21 59.34
N PHE A 529 64.19 -13.83 60.52
CA PHE A 529 65.11 -14.63 61.32
C PHE A 529 64.73 -14.61 62.80
N THR A 530 65.00 -15.72 63.48
CA THR A 530 64.90 -15.81 64.94
C THR A 530 66.17 -15.22 65.56
N ASN A 531 66.05 -14.19 66.40
CA ASN A 531 67.20 -13.56 67.06
C ASN A 531 67.82 -14.50 68.12
N PRO A 532 69.15 -14.74 68.12
CA PRO A 532 69.82 -15.56 69.14
C PRO A 532 69.73 -15.02 70.59
N GLY A 533 69.43 -13.73 70.77
CA GLY A 533 69.41 -13.08 72.09
C GLY A 533 70.80 -12.55 72.54
N PRO A 534 70.89 -11.98 73.75
CA PRO A 534 72.18 -11.58 74.34
C PRO A 534 73.00 -12.82 74.74
N ILE A 535 74.33 -12.73 74.60
CA ILE A 535 75.27 -13.80 74.94
C ILE A 535 76.34 -13.33 75.92
N CYS A 536 76.81 -14.21 76.81
CA CYS A 536 77.98 -13.93 77.63
C CYS A 536 79.25 -13.83 76.77
N ALA A 537 80.16 -12.92 77.14
CA ALA A 537 81.42 -12.70 76.43
C ALA A 537 82.24 -14.00 76.28
N GLY A 538 82.46 -14.43 75.04
CA GLY A 538 83.19 -15.66 74.68
C GLY A 538 82.33 -16.87 74.35
N SER A 539 81.01 -16.85 74.58
CA SER A 539 80.09 -17.93 74.19
C SER A 539 79.95 -18.06 72.65
N SER A 540 79.86 -19.27 72.11
CA SER A 540 79.71 -19.49 70.67
C SER A 540 78.25 -19.38 70.19
N PHE A 541 78.00 -18.75 69.04
CA PHE A 541 76.70 -18.74 68.36
C PHE A 541 76.86 -18.89 66.83
N THR A 542 75.76 -19.10 66.12
CA THR A 542 75.70 -19.23 64.65
C THR A 542 74.62 -18.36 64.04
N LEU A 543 74.79 -17.92 62.79
CA LEU A 543 73.77 -17.23 61.99
C LEU A 543 73.29 -18.16 60.84
N PRO A 544 71.97 -18.39 60.65
CA PRO A 544 71.48 -19.28 59.59
C PRO A 544 71.70 -18.72 58.17
N GLY A 545 72.15 -19.55 57.23
CA GLY A 545 72.28 -19.19 55.81
C GLY A 545 70.97 -19.21 55.00
N VAL A 546 69.85 -19.55 55.65
CA VAL A 546 68.50 -19.57 55.08
C VAL A 546 67.57 -18.90 56.08
N SER A 547 66.68 -18.02 55.61
CA SER A 547 65.67 -17.35 56.45
C SER A 547 64.53 -18.31 56.86
N ASN A 548 63.77 -17.95 57.89
CA ASN A 548 62.62 -18.71 58.36
C ASN A 548 61.52 -18.83 57.28
N ASN A 549 61.50 -17.93 56.30
CA ASN A 549 60.64 -17.96 55.11
C ASN A 549 61.36 -18.46 53.83
N GLY A 550 62.48 -19.17 53.96
CA GLY A 550 63.06 -20.00 52.89
C GLY A 550 64.02 -19.32 51.91
N LEU A 551 64.42 -18.07 52.15
CA LEU A 551 65.37 -17.35 51.29
C LEU A 551 66.81 -17.67 51.67
N THR A 552 67.64 -18.12 50.71
CA THR A 552 69.09 -18.30 50.92
C THR A 552 69.83 -16.97 50.78
N GLY A 553 70.96 -16.82 51.48
CA GLY A 553 71.76 -15.61 51.44
C GLY A 553 72.96 -15.63 52.38
N THR A 554 73.67 -14.51 52.44
CA THR A 554 74.92 -14.39 53.20
C THR A 554 74.88 -13.26 54.23
N TRP A 555 75.58 -13.47 55.36
CA TRP A 555 75.70 -12.49 56.46
C TRP A 555 77.02 -11.73 56.41
N THR A 556 76.98 -10.44 56.75
CA THR A 556 78.16 -9.57 56.91
C THR A 556 78.00 -8.66 58.12
N PRO A 557 79.06 -8.36 58.93
CA PRO A 557 80.41 -8.93 58.91
C PRO A 557 80.45 -10.38 59.41
N ALA A 558 81.65 -10.96 59.53
CA ALA A 558 81.83 -12.28 60.15
C ALA A 558 81.52 -12.28 61.66
N ILE A 559 81.15 -13.44 62.21
CA ILE A 559 80.71 -13.61 63.60
C ILE A 559 81.76 -13.13 64.61
N ASN A 560 81.32 -12.25 65.53
CA ASN A 560 82.06 -11.78 66.70
C ASN A 560 81.21 -12.03 67.96
N ASN A 561 81.78 -12.71 68.95
CA ASN A 561 81.15 -13.10 70.21
C ASN A 561 81.79 -12.44 71.45
N THR A 562 82.55 -11.36 71.23
CA THR A 562 83.21 -10.58 72.30
C THR A 562 82.70 -9.15 72.40
N VAL A 563 81.99 -8.65 71.38
CA VAL A 563 81.43 -7.30 71.32
C VAL A 563 80.06 -7.36 70.62
N THR A 564 79.08 -6.63 71.14
CA THR A 564 77.78 -6.40 70.50
C THR A 564 77.95 -5.96 69.05
N THR A 565 77.37 -6.71 68.10
CA THR A 565 77.61 -6.55 66.66
C THR A 565 76.29 -6.64 65.89
N THR A 566 76.09 -5.74 64.92
CA THR A 566 74.99 -5.77 63.95
C THR A 566 75.44 -6.44 62.65
N TYR A 567 74.66 -7.41 62.20
CA TYR A 567 74.87 -8.19 60.99
C TYR A 567 73.81 -7.86 59.95
N THR A 568 74.16 -7.89 58.67
CA THR A 568 73.28 -7.67 57.52
C THR A 568 73.21 -8.95 56.69
N PHE A 569 72.00 -9.44 56.43
CA PHE A 569 71.71 -10.56 55.53
C PHE A 569 71.33 -10.06 54.14
N THR A 570 72.01 -10.57 53.13
CA THR A 570 71.76 -10.27 51.71
C THR A 570 71.31 -11.55 51.00
N PRO A 571 70.07 -11.63 50.48
CA PRO A 571 69.57 -12.78 49.73
C PRO A 571 70.33 -13.03 48.41
N ASP A 572 70.49 -14.30 48.02
CA ASP A 572 71.25 -14.68 46.81
C ASP A 572 70.49 -14.38 45.51
N ASN A 573 69.15 -14.42 45.52
CA ASN A 573 68.31 -14.09 44.36
C ASN A 573 67.59 -12.76 44.57
N LEU A 574 68.00 -11.74 43.81
CA LEU A 574 67.55 -10.34 43.94
C LEU A 574 66.18 -10.06 43.32
N THR A 575 65.55 -11.02 42.64
CA THR A 575 64.35 -10.77 41.81
C THR A 575 63.03 -10.69 42.58
N CYS A 576 63.01 -10.54 43.91
CA CYS A 576 61.88 -10.03 44.73
C CYS A 576 62.13 -9.99 46.27
N ALA A 577 63.39 -9.93 46.72
CA ALA A 577 63.74 -9.91 48.14
C ALA A 577 64.62 -8.73 48.53
N THR A 578 64.46 -8.22 49.75
CA THR A 578 65.23 -7.08 50.30
C THR A 578 66.18 -7.52 51.41
N ALA A 579 67.27 -6.79 51.62
CA ALA A 579 68.24 -7.07 52.69
C ALA A 579 67.68 -6.69 54.08
N MET A 580 68.10 -7.42 55.11
CA MET A 580 67.63 -7.26 56.50
C MET A 580 68.81 -7.23 57.49
N THR A 581 68.66 -6.58 58.64
CA THR A 581 69.70 -6.47 59.67
C THR A 581 69.28 -7.12 61.01
N LEU A 582 70.25 -7.64 61.75
CA LEU A 582 70.07 -8.34 63.03
C LEU A 582 71.22 -8.00 63.99
N THR A 583 70.92 -7.58 65.21
CA THR A 583 71.94 -7.22 66.23
C THR A 583 72.01 -8.28 67.33
N VAL A 584 73.22 -8.76 67.62
CA VAL A 584 73.52 -9.69 68.73
C VAL A 584 74.33 -8.95 69.79
N VAL A 585 73.94 -9.07 71.07
CA VAL A 585 74.47 -8.31 72.22
C VAL A 585 75.40 -9.17 73.08
N VAL A 586 76.47 -8.60 73.65
CA VAL A 586 77.49 -9.33 74.44
C VAL A 586 77.72 -8.71 75.83
N GLU A 587 77.70 -9.51 76.90
CA GLU A 587 77.71 -9.05 78.32
C GLU A 587 78.73 -9.75 79.26
N ASN A 588 78.96 -9.21 80.47
CA ASN A 588 80.03 -9.56 81.45
C ASN A 588 79.49 -10.13 82.80
N GLN A 589 80.35 -10.76 83.63
CA GLN A 589 79.95 -11.49 84.86
C GLN A 589 79.77 -10.66 86.16
N ILE A 590 78.79 -11.04 87.01
CA ILE A 590 78.35 -10.37 88.26
C ILE A 590 77.87 -11.36 89.38
N THR A 591 77.72 -10.93 90.65
CA THR A 591 77.36 -11.81 91.81
C THR A 591 76.17 -11.28 92.63
N PRO A 592 75.14 -12.07 93.03
CA PRO A 592 73.90 -11.58 93.64
C PRO A 592 73.94 -11.34 95.17
N THR A 593 73.12 -10.41 95.69
CA THR A 593 72.93 -10.10 97.13
C THR A 593 71.46 -9.96 97.53
N PHE A 594 71.08 -10.26 98.79
CA PHE A 594 69.68 -10.22 99.26
C PHE A 594 69.51 -9.72 100.72
N THR A 595 68.35 -9.13 101.00
CA THR A 595 67.90 -8.66 102.33
C THR A 595 66.97 -9.68 103.03
N ASN A 596 67.01 -9.75 104.37
CA ASN A 596 66.38 -10.81 105.19
C ASN A 596 64.89 -10.53 105.55
N LEU A 597 64.06 -11.59 105.67
CA LEU A 597 62.60 -11.55 105.89
C LEU A 597 62.17 -12.33 107.16
N GLY A 598 61.10 -11.89 107.82
CA GLY A 598 60.58 -12.48 109.08
C GLY A 598 59.63 -13.69 108.92
N PRO A 599 59.07 -14.22 110.02
CA PRO A 599 58.16 -15.39 110.03
C PRO A 599 56.76 -15.09 109.47
N ILE A 600 56.08 -16.11 108.92
CA ILE A 600 54.79 -16.03 108.20
C ILE A 600 53.74 -17.07 108.66
N CYS A 601 52.49 -16.94 108.20
CA CYS A 601 51.49 -18.01 108.30
C CYS A 601 51.63 -19.04 107.15
N SER A 602 51.05 -20.23 107.31
CA SER A 602 51.15 -21.38 106.43
C SER A 602 50.16 -21.26 105.29
N GLY A 603 50.67 -21.15 104.06
CA GLY A 603 49.89 -20.73 102.91
C GLY A 603 49.87 -19.21 102.73
N ALA A 604 50.31 -18.40 103.70
CA ALA A 604 50.51 -16.97 103.45
C ALA A 604 51.65 -16.76 102.44
N SER A 605 51.52 -15.76 101.57
CA SER A 605 52.42 -15.59 100.43
C SER A 605 53.86 -15.32 100.86
N LEU A 606 54.74 -16.31 100.70
CA LEU A 606 56.18 -16.12 100.75
C LEU A 606 56.66 -15.80 99.34
N ALA A 607 57.12 -14.58 99.11
CA ALA A 607 57.81 -14.21 97.88
C ALA A 607 59.28 -13.98 98.20
N LEU A 608 60.13 -14.96 97.87
CA LEU A 608 61.55 -14.70 97.72
C LEU A 608 61.74 -14.02 96.37
N SER A 609 62.35 -12.84 96.36
CA SER A 609 62.55 -12.08 95.12
C SER A 609 63.36 -12.91 94.14
N THR A 610 62.83 -13.10 92.92
CA THR A 610 63.59 -13.68 91.81
C THR A 610 64.62 -12.71 91.24
N ILE A 611 64.70 -11.48 91.76
CA ILE A 611 65.71 -10.48 91.41
C ILE A 611 66.50 -10.10 92.67
N SER A 612 67.83 -10.15 92.62
CA SER A 612 68.69 -9.72 93.72
C SER A 612 68.65 -8.21 93.95
N ASP A 613 69.12 -7.76 95.14
CA ASP A 613 69.19 -6.34 95.51
C ASP A 613 70.10 -5.54 94.55
N ASN A 614 70.94 -6.23 93.78
CA ASN A 614 71.80 -5.71 92.72
C ASN A 614 71.40 -6.16 91.29
N GLY A 615 70.14 -6.56 91.10
CA GLY A 615 69.46 -6.61 89.79
C GLY A 615 69.53 -7.92 89.00
N ILE A 616 70.07 -9.00 89.57
CA ILE A 616 70.26 -10.28 88.85
C ILE A 616 69.01 -11.15 89.00
N THR A 617 68.43 -11.59 87.88
CA THR A 617 67.29 -12.53 87.85
C THR A 617 67.73 -13.99 88.06
N GLY A 618 66.93 -14.78 88.74
CA GLY A 618 67.18 -16.18 89.03
C GLY A 618 66.07 -16.89 89.79
N THR A 619 66.25 -18.20 89.98
CA THR A 619 65.28 -19.09 90.64
C THR A 619 65.80 -19.58 91.99
N TRP A 620 64.90 -19.76 92.95
CA TRP A 620 65.22 -20.31 94.27
C TRP A 620 64.94 -21.82 94.32
N SER A 621 65.85 -22.58 94.94
CA SER A 621 65.79 -24.03 95.12
C SER A 621 66.06 -24.41 96.59
N PRO A 622 65.27 -25.30 97.23
CA PRO A 622 64.07 -25.94 96.70
C PRO A 622 62.93 -24.95 96.43
N ALA A 623 61.86 -25.39 95.76
CA ALA A 623 60.69 -24.55 95.52
C ALA A 623 60.10 -23.99 96.82
N ILE A 624 59.53 -22.78 96.75
CA ILE A 624 59.03 -22.04 97.93
C ILE A 624 58.05 -22.90 98.72
N ASN A 625 58.44 -23.23 99.95
CA ASN A 625 57.60 -23.89 100.94
C ASN A 625 57.18 -22.88 101.99
N ASN A 626 55.99 -22.32 101.81
CA ASN A 626 55.32 -21.46 102.78
C ASN A 626 54.40 -22.25 103.71
N THR A 627 54.66 -23.54 103.97
CA THR A 627 53.95 -24.36 104.97
C THR A 627 54.85 -24.89 106.08
N VAL A 628 56.18 -24.93 105.84
CA VAL A 628 57.20 -25.40 106.80
C VAL A 628 58.48 -24.54 106.71
N THR A 629 59.11 -24.27 107.85
CA THR A 629 60.41 -23.58 107.96
C THR A 629 61.48 -24.19 107.05
N THR A 630 62.08 -23.40 106.13
CA THR A 630 62.91 -23.90 105.02
C THR A 630 64.09 -22.96 104.69
N THR A 631 65.19 -23.51 104.16
CA THR A 631 66.38 -22.81 103.64
C THR A 631 66.50 -23.00 102.13
N TYR A 632 66.90 -21.94 101.42
CA TYR A 632 66.82 -21.78 99.96
C TYR A 632 68.16 -21.32 99.35
N THR A 633 68.42 -21.72 98.10
CA THR A 633 69.58 -21.35 97.27
C THR A 633 69.09 -20.67 96.00
N PHE A 634 69.58 -19.48 95.70
CA PHE A 634 69.34 -18.72 94.48
C PHE A 634 70.33 -19.11 93.39
N VAL A 635 69.82 -19.51 92.22
CA VAL A 635 70.55 -19.87 91.01
C VAL A 635 70.14 -18.88 89.90
N PRO A 636 71.05 -18.04 89.39
CA PRO A 636 70.72 -17.06 88.35
C PRO A 636 70.18 -17.70 87.06
N ASP A 637 69.26 -16.99 86.39
CA ASP A 637 68.69 -17.45 85.13
C ASP A 637 69.73 -17.35 84.01
N ASN A 638 69.74 -18.35 83.13
CA ASN A 638 70.86 -18.72 82.25
C ASN A 638 71.14 -17.76 81.06
N LEU A 639 70.79 -16.48 81.20
CA LEU A 639 70.97 -15.40 80.23
C LEU A 639 71.71 -14.18 80.82
N LEU A 640 71.95 -14.15 82.14
CA LEU A 640 72.84 -13.17 82.78
C LEU A 640 74.01 -13.92 83.40
N CYS A 641 75.23 -13.42 83.18
CA CYS A 641 76.43 -14.14 83.55
C CYS A 641 76.68 -14.01 85.07
N ALA A 642 76.18 -14.94 85.90
CA ALA A 642 76.20 -14.77 87.37
C ALA A 642 76.44 -16.07 88.20
N LEU A 643 76.58 -15.92 89.53
CA LEU A 643 76.91 -16.99 90.51
C LEU A 643 75.80 -17.20 91.58
N ASP A 644 75.76 -18.37 92.24
CA ASP A 644 74.71 -18.79 93.20
C ASP A 644 74.86 -18.24 94.64
N THR A 645 73.78 -18.15 95.44
CA THR A 645 73.74 -17.57 96.83
C THR A 645 72.62 -18.18 97.74
N GLN A 646 72.56 -18.02 99.09
CA GLN A 646 71.60 -18.74 100.00
C GLN A 646 70.86 -17.89 101.10
N LEU A 647 69.67 -18.32 101.60
CA LEU A 647 68.76 -17.63 102.59
C LEU A 647 67.73 -18.56 103.33
N SER A 648 67.10 -18.21 104.50
CA SER A 648 66.18 -19.08 105.31
C SER A 648 64.91 -18.41 105.95
N ILE A 649 63.75 -19.10 106.09
CA ILE A 649 62.39 -18.56 106.51
C ILE A 649 61.53 -19.52 107.42
N ILE A 650 60.52 -19.06 108.21
CA ILE A 650 59.71 -19.78 109.29
C ILE A 650 58.14 -19.60 109.18
N VAL A 651 57.24 -20.57 109.59
CA VAL A 651 55.79 -20.70 109.12
C VAL A 651 54.64 -21.25 110.12
N VAL A 652 53.29 -20.92 109.99
CA VAL A 652 52.07 -21.42 110.82
C VAL A 652 50.58 -21.45 110.20
N PRO A 653 49.73 -22.55 110.22
CA PRO A 653 48.36 -22.90 109.58
C PRO A 653 47.15 -21.93 109.19
N VAL A 654 46.16 -22.40 108.32
CA VAL A 654 44.94 -21.69 107.73
C VAL A 654 43.68 -22.60 107.36
N GLU A 655 42.42 -22.07 107.27
CA GLU A 655 41.09 -22.72 106.93
C GLU A 655 40.29 -22.12 105.69
N VAL A 656 39.33 -22.83 105.04
CA VAL A 656 38.64 -22.43 103.74
C VAL A 656 37.13 -22.81 103.60
N PRO A 657 36.23 -21.98 103.01
CA PRO A 657 34.82 -22.31 102.65
C PRO A 657 34.58 -23.23 101.42
N LEU A 658 33.40 -23.88 101.32
CA LEU A 658 33.01 -24.79 100.21
C LEU A 658 31.61 -24.49 99.60
N PHE A 659 31.43 -24.74 98.29
CA PHE A 659 30.15 -24.56 97.56
C PHE A 659 29.95 -25.54 96.40
N THR A 660 28.68 -25.85 96.11
CA THR A 660 28.26 -26.63 94.93
C THR A 660 27.80 -25.71 93.77
N ASN A 661 28.29 -25.94 92.54
CA ASN A 661 28.06 -25.08 91.36
C ASN A 661 26.72 -25.41 90.65
N PRO A 662 25.86 -24.43 90.30
CA PRO A 662 24.63 -24.65 89.52
C PRO A 662 24.84 -25.08 88.05
N GLY A 663 26.03 -24.89 87.45
CA GLY A 663 26.32 -25.27 86.06
C GLY A 663 26.13 -24.14 85.03
N PRO A 664 26.37 -24.41 83.74
CA PRO A 664 26.20 -23.42 82.66
C PRO A 664 24.73 -23.19 82.30
N ILE A 665 24.38 -21.95 81.93
CA ILE A 665 23.03 -21.51 81.55
C ILE A 665 23.04 -20.76 80.21
N CYS A 666 21.88 -20.58 79.57
CA CYS A 666 21.74 -19.73 78.39
C CYS A 666 21.48 -18.26 78.77
N SER A 667 21.88 -17.33 77.90
CA SER A 667 21.67 -15.90 78.09
C SER A 667 20.18 -15.54 78.19
N GLY A 668 19.72 -15.27 79.41
CA GLY A 668 18.33 -14.93 79.75
C GLY A 668 17.70 -15.82 80.82
N ASP A 669 18.27 -16.99 81.10
CA ASP A 669 17.74 -17.97 82.09
C ASP A 669 17.84 -17.45 83.53
N SER A 670 17.07 -18.00 84.48
CA SER A 670 17.07 -17.55 85.88
C SER A 670 17.76 -18.53 86.84
N PHE A 671 18.63 -18.05 87.74
CA PHE A 671 19.30 -18.86 88.78
C PHE A 671 19.51 -18.10 90.10
N THR A 672 20.00 -18.78 91.15
CA THR A 672 20.24 -18.22 92.50
C THR A 672 21.56 -18.71 93.12
N LEU A 673 22.05 -18.04 94.18
CA LEU A 673 23.29 -18.37 94.90
C LEU A 673 23.04 -18.49 96.43
N PRO A 674 23.65 -19.47 97.14
CA PRO A 674 23.40 -19.73 98.57
C PRO A 674 24.25 -18.86 99.52
N LEU A 675 23.67 -18.38 100.64
CA LEU A 675 24.34 -17.46 101.59
C LEU A 675 25.16 -18.12 102.71
N ILE A 676 25.20 -19.45 102.76
CA ILE A 676 25.99 -20.24 103.72
C ILE A 676 26.73 -21.30 102.92
N SER A 677 28.01 -21.49 103.21
CA SER A 677 28.85 -22.52 102.59
C SER A 677 28.53 -23.94 103.08
N ASP A 678 28.86 -24.94 102.27
CA ASP A 678 28.59 -26.37 102.53
C ASP A 678 29.31 -26.89 103.79
N ASN A 679 30.34 -26.17 104.28
CA ASN A 679 31.04 -26.43 105.54
C ASN A 679 30.74 -25.41 106.68
N GLY A 680 29.68 -24.60 106.55
CA GLY A 680 29.08 -23.86 107.66
C GLY A 680 29.60 -22.44 107.92
N ILE A 681 30.41 -21.87 107.02
CA ILE A 681 30.87 -20.47 107.07
C ILE A 681 29.80 -19.56 106.41
N ASP A 682 29.41 -18.48 107.10
CA ASP A 682 28.43 -17.49 106.69
C ASP A 682 29.05 -16.31 105.91
N GLY A 683 28.32 -15.69 104.98
CA GLY A 683 28.87 -14.64 104.11
C GLY A 683 27.90 -14.12 103.06
N THR A 684 28.41 -13.29 102.13
CA THR A 684 27.62 -12.70 101.03
C THR A 684 28.35 -12.79 99.69
N TRP A 685 27.59 -12.77 98.59
CA TRP A 685 28.11 -12.79 97.22
C TRP A 685 28.17 -11.39 96.59
N SER A 686 29.21 -11.14 95.80
CA SER A 686 29.34 -9.96 94.94
C SER A 686 29.93 -10.35 93.58
N PRO A 687 29.47 -9.78 92.44
CA PRO A 687 28.36 -8.83 92.30
C PRO A 687 26.97 -9.49 92.45
N ALA A 688 25.89 -8.72 92.24
CA ALA A 688 24.54 -9.28 92.15
C ALA A 688 24.37 -10.18 90.91
N VAL A 689 23.40 -11.10 90.95
CA VAL A 689 23.16 -12.11 89.91
C VAL A 689 22.93 -11.47 88.53
N ASN A 690 23.71 -11.93 87.56
CA ASN A 690 23.70 -11.55 86.16
C ASN A 690 23.56 -12.81 85.30
N ASN A 691 22.54 -12.83 84.43
CA ASN A 691 22.16 -13.97 83.61
C ASN A 691 22.30 -13.73 82.09
N THR A 692 22.93 -12.62 81.68
CA THR A 692 23.19 -12.30 80.26
C THR A 692 24.67 -12.36 79.91
N SER A 693 25.55 -12.62 80.89
CA SER A 693 27.00 -12.72 80.68
C SER A 693 27.68 -13.57 81.75
N THR A 694 28.66 -14.37 81.32
CA THR A 694 29.47 -15.23 82.22
C THR A 694 30.10 -14.38 83.31
N THR A 695 29.78 -14.69 84.57
CA THR A 695 30.13 -13.85 85.72
C THR A 695 30.78 -14.69 86.81
N THR A 696 31.91 -14.21 87.33
CA THR A 696 32.56 -14.77 88.53
C THR A 696 32.06 -14.03 89.76
N TYR A 697 31.45 -14.77 90.67
CA TYR A 697 30.96 -14.28 91.96
C TYR A 697 31.99 -14.60 93.05
N THR A 698 32.21 -13.66 93.98
CA THR A 698 33.08 -13.88 95.15
C THR A 698 32.23 -13.93 96.41
N PHE A 699 32.37 -15.00 97.19
CA PHE A 699 31.79 -15.16 98.52
C PHE A 699 32.76 -14.64 99.57
N ILE A 700 32.29 -13.70 100.37
CA ILE A 700 33.07 -13.00 101.40
C ILE A 700 32.57 -13.46 102.79
N PRO A 701 33.38 -14.18 103.59
CA PRO A 701 33.03 -14.65 104.92
C PRO A 701 32.76 -13.51 105.93
N ALA A 702 31.83 -13.73 106.86
CA ALA A 702 31.33 -12.66 107.75
C ALA A 702 32.07 -12.49 109.09
N ASN A 703 32.88 -13.46 109.55
CA ASN A 703 33.41 -13.49 110.92
C ASN A 703 34.93 -13.70 111.04
N ASN A 704 35.50 -13.24 112.17
CA ASN A 704 36.86 -12.68 112.25
C ASN A 704 37.88 -13.52 113.05
N SER A 705 38.14 -14.77 112.63
CA SER A 705 39.37 -15.49 113.04
C SER A 705 40.48 -15.26 112.01
N THR A 706 41.73 -15.11 112.45
CA THR A 706 42.79 -14.46 111.65
C THR A 706 43.38 -15.29 110.50
N CYS A 707 42.74 -16.39 110.07
CA CYS A 707 43.18 -17.26 108.98
C CYS A 707 41.99 -17.98 108.28
N THR A 708 41.10 -17.21 107.63
CA THR A 708 40.05 -17.69 106.70
C THR A 708 40.12 -16.89 105.39
N ILE A 709 39.67 -17.46 104.25
CA ILE A 709 39.80 -16.82 102.92
C ILE A 709 38.46 -16.72 102.15
N ASP A 710 38.38 -15.73 101.26
CA ASP A 710 37.31 -15.59 100.27
C ASP A 710 37.30 -16.76 99.28
N THR A 711 36.13 -17.11 98.74
CA THR A 711 35.96 -18.22 97.77
C THR A 711 35.21 -17.73 96.53
N GLN A 712 35.67 -18.11 95.33
CA GLN A 712 35.05 -17.70 94.07
C GLN A 712 34.27 -18.83 93.40
N LEU A 713 33.17 -18.47 92.73
CA LEU A 713 32.34 -19.36 91.95
C LEU A 713 31.98 -18.68 90.61
N THR A 714 32.32 -19.29 89.49
CA THR A 714 31.98 -18.79 88.16
C THR A 714 30.76 -19.51 87.61
N VAL A 715 29.74 -18.74 87.21
CA VAL A 715 28.59 -19.25 86.46
C VAL A 715 28.75 -18.83 85.01
N ILE A 716 28.77 -19.82 84.12
CA ILE A 716 28.95 -19.64 82.68
C ILE A 716 27.58 -19.36 82.06
N VAL A 717 27.48 -18.22 81.37
CA VAL A 717 26.33 -17.87 80.53
C VAL A 717 26.77 -17.97 79.08
N ASN A 718 26.16 -18.89 78.35
CA ASN A 718 26.40 -19.08 76.93
C ASN A 718 25.54 -18.09 76.11
N PRO A 719 26.12 -17.40 75.10
CA PRO A 719 25.33 -16.59 74.17
C PRO A 719 24.41 -17.48 73.31
N LEU A 720 23.34 -16.89 72.77
CA LEU A 720 22.48 -17.58 71.80
C LEU A 720 23.18 -17.64 70.44
N GLU A 721 23.35 -18.84 69.89
CA GLU A 721 23.83 -19.03 68.52
C GLU A 721 22.67 -18.98 67.51
N ALA A 722 22.86 -18.22 66.43
CA ALA A 722 21.92 -18.18 65.32
C ALA A 722 22.27 -19.24 64.26
N PRO A 723 21.30 -20.01 63.74
CA PRO A 723 21.54 -20.95 62.65
C PRO A 723 21.74 -20.23 61.31
N ILE A 724 22.77 -20.64 60.58
CA ILE A 724 23.17 -20.07 59.28
C ILE A 724 22.68 -20.97 58.15
N PHE A 725 22.05 -20.40 57.12
CA PHE A 725 21.62 -21.13 55.93
C PHE A 725 21.97 -20.36 54.65
N ASN A 726 22.16 -21.08 53.55
CA ASN A 726 22.22 -20.47 52.22
C ASN A 726 20.78 -20.26 51.72
N ASN A 727 20.44 -19.06 51.23
CA ASN A 727 19.18 -18.84 50.52
C ASN A 727 19.25 -19.55 49.16
N PRO A 728 18.26 -20.36 48.75
CA PRO A 728 18.21 -20.94 47.40
C PRO A 728 18.12 -19.89 46.26
N GLY A 729 17.78 -18.63 46.57
CA GLY A 729 17.61 -17.56 45.58
C GLY A 729 16.18 -17.46 45.06
N PRO A 730 15.91 -16.57 44.08
CA PRO A 730 14.62 -16.52 43.41
C PRO A 730 14.41 -17.79 42.57
N LEU A 731 13.21 -18.36 42.65
CA LEU A 731 12.81 -19.59 41.96
C LEU A 731 11.56 -19.32 41.12
N CYS A 732 11.28 -20.15 40.12
CA CYS A 732 10.05 -20.07 39.33
C CYS A 732 8.95 -20.93 39.92
N ALA A 733 7.70 -20.51 39.79
CA ALA A 733 6.54 -21.26 40.27
C ALA A 733 6.55 -22.71 39.76
N GLY A 734 6.37 -23.67 40.67
CA GLY A 734 6.48 -25.10 40.41
C GLY A 734 7.88 -25.71 40.62
N THR A 735 8.94 -24.89 40.73
CA THR A 735 10.31 -25.40 40.92
C THR A 735 10.45 -26.14 42.25
N ASN A 736 10.86 -27.41 42.20
CA ASN A 736 11.11 -28.19 43.41
C ASN A 736 12.41 -27.74 44.10
N PHE A 737 12.31 -27.36 45.37
CA PHE A 737 13.45 -27.05 46.22
C PHE A 737 13.35 -27.76 47.58
N THR A 738 14.44 -27.77 48.34
CA THR A 738 14.49 -28.33 49.70
C THR A 738 15.17 -27.36 50.64
N LEU A 739 14.63 -27.20 51.85
CA LEU A 739 15.32 -26.51 52.95
C LEU A 739 15.95 -27.55 53.88
N SER A 740 17.24 -27.37 54.20
CA SER A 740 17.97 -28.30 55.06
C SER A 740 17.42 -28.30 56.49
N ALA A 741 17.23 -29.48 57.08
CA ALA A 741 16.89 -29.65 58.50
C ALA A 741 18.08 -29.44 59.45
N ILE A 742 19.28 -29.18 58.91
CA ILE A 742 20.50 -28.86 59.68
C ILE A 742 21.13 -27.61 59.06
N SER A 743 21.46 -26.63 59.89
CA SER A 743 22.12 -25.39 59.46
C SER A 743 23.57 -25.63 59.01
N ASN A 744 24.14 -24.66 58.28
CA ASN A 744 25.55 -24.68 57.85
C ASN A 744 26.53 -24.70 59.04
N ASN A 745 26.11 -24.20 60.22
CA ASN A 745 26.84 -24.30 61.48
C ASN A 745 26.44 -25.52 62.36
N GLY A 746 25.68 -26.48 61.82
CA GLY A 746 25.43 -27.77 62.44
C GLY A 746 24.26 -27.86 63.42
N ILE A 747 23.38 -26.84 63.48
CA ILE A 747 22.22 -26.81 64.37
C ILE A 747 21.05 -27.55 63.70
N PRO A 748 20.53 -28.65 64.28
CA PRO A 748 19.36 -29.36 63.76
C PRO A 748 18.05 -28.64 64.15
N GLY A 749 16.99 -28.88 63.37
CA GLY A 749 15.67 -28.31 63.62
C GLY A 749 14.71 -28.52 62.45
N SER A 750 13.61 -27.76 62.44
CA SER A 750 12.54 -27.89 61.45
C SER A 750 12.09 -26.55 60.88
N TRP A 751 11.62 -26.56 59.63
CA TRP A 751 11.06 -25.38 58.95
C TRP A 751 9.53 -25.40 59.00
N SER A 752 8.93 -24.21 59.14
CA SER A 752 7.48 -23.99 59.10
C SER A 752 7.17 -22.68 58.35
N PRO A 753 6.15 -22.60 57.48
CA PRO A 753 5.23 -23.67 57.09
C PRO A 753 5.91 -24.74 56.21
N ALA A 754 5.14 -25.75 55.77
CA ALA A 754 5.60 -26.72 54.77
C ALA A 754 5.97 -26.03 53.44
N ILE A 755 6.88 -26.65 52.68
CA ILE A 755 7.39 -26.10 51.42
C ILE A 755 6.24 -25.81 50.45
N ASN A 756 6.21 -24.56 49.98
CA ASN A 756 5.32 -24.02 48.96
C ASN A 756 6.20 -23.47 47.83
N ASN A 757 6.08 -24.08 46.65
CA ASN A 757 6.80 -23.71 45.43
C ASN A 757 5.94 -22.90 44.45
N MET A 758 4.76 -22.40 44.86
CA MET A 758 3.84 -21.64 43.99
C MET A 758 3.79 -20.15 44.29
N THR A 759 4.17 -19.71 45.50
CA THR A 759 4.14 -18.31 45.91
C THR A 759 5.29 -17.97 46.86
N THR A 760 5.85 -16.77 46.77
CA THR A 760 6.84 -16.25 47.71
C THR A 760 6.38 -16.47 49.15
N THR A 761 7.20 -17.15 49.94
CA THR A 761 6.84 -17.61 51.28
C THR A 761 7.98 -17.37 52.25
N THR A 762 7.68 -16.76 53.40
CA THR A 762 8.62 -16.63 54.52
C THR A 762 8.54 -17.88 55.41
N TYR A 763 9.63 -18.62 55.48
CA TYR A 763 9.80 -19.78 56.33
C TYR A 763 10.50 -19.40 57.64
N THR A 764 10.10 -20.02 58.74
CA THR A 764 10.75 -19.90 60.05
C THR A 764 11.43 -21.23 60.38
N PHE A 765 12.71 -21.20 60.71
CA PHE A 765 13.44 -22.35 61.23
C PHE A 765 13.39 -22.36 62.76
N MET A 766 12.96 -23.49 63.32
CA MET A 766 12.85 -23.75 64.75
C MET A 766 13.91 -24.80 65.13
N PRO A 767 14.97 -24.43 65.88
CA PRO A 767 15.99 -25.38 66.35
C PRO A 767 15.43 -26.45 67.28
N ASP A 768 16.07 -27.62 67.32
CA ASP A 768 15.79 -28.66 68.31
C ASP A 768 16.44 -28.31 69.66
N ASP A 769 15.62 -28.27 70.72
CA ASP A 769 15.84 -27.65 72.05
C ASP A 769 16.97 -28.28 72.90
N THR A 770 18.22 -28.18 72.42
CA THR A 770 19.38 -28.89 73.00
C THR A 770 20.64 -28.03 73.16
N VAL A 771 20.67 -26.81 72.58
CA VAL A 771 21.75 -25.82 72.74
C VAL A 771 21.14 -24.41 72.72
N CYS A 772 21.75 -23.46 73.43
CA CYS A 772 21.37 -22.04 73.47
C CYS A 772 21.29 -21.43 72.05
N THR A 773 20.12 -21.46 71.44
CA THR A 773 19.92 -21.10 70.02
C THR A 773 18.62 -20.31 69.83
N SER A 774 18.57 -19.50 68.77
CA SER A 774 17.41 -18.68 68.42
C SER A 774 16.83 -19.09 67.06
N SER A 775 15.51 -19.00 66.89
CA SER A 775 14.87 -19.16 65.57
C SER A 775 15.31 -18.06 64.59
N ILE A 776 15.28 -18.39 63.30
CA ILE A 776 15.55 -17.46 62.19
C ILE A 776 14.47 -17.56 61.13
N THR A 777 14.24 -16.48 60.38
CA THR A 777 13.35 -16.46 59.21
C THR A 777 14.15 -16.37 57.90
N MET A 778 13.65 -17.03 56.85
CA MET A 778 14.16 -16.96 55.48
C MET A 778 12.99 -16.74 54.54
N GLU A 779 13.09 -15.76 53.65
CA GLU A 779 12.15 -15.57 52.55
C GLU A 779 12.70 -16.25 51.30
N VAL A 780 11.90 -17.12 50.68
CA VAL A 780 12.17 -17.69 49.36
C VAL A 780 11.21 -17.04 48.37
N GLU A 781 11.78 -16.28 47.45
CA GLU A 781 11.07 -15.60 46.38
C GLU A 781 10.67 -16.61 45.29
N VAL A 782 9.39 -16.65 44.96
CA VAL A 782 8.84 -17.49 43.88
C VAL A 782 8.19 -16.58 42.85
N ASN A 783 8.89 -16.40 41.73
CA ASN A 783 8.42 -15.67 40.57
C ASN A 783 7.28 -16.45 39.89
N PRO A 784 6.13 -15.82 39.59
CA PRO A 784 5.10 -16.47 38.80
C PRO A 784 5.63 -16.73 37.40
N GLY A 785 5.37 -17.93 36.86
CA GLY A 785 5.59 -18.20 35.45
C GLY A 785 4.72 -17.30 34.55
N PHE A 786 4.96 -17.36 33.25
CA PHE A 786 4.09 -16.74 32.25
C PHE A 786 3.71 -17.74 31.16
N GLU A 787 2.55 -17.50 30.57
CA GLU A 787 2.05 -18.19 29.38
C GLU A 787 1.98 -17.18 28.22
N VAL A 788 1.91 -17.66 26.97
CA VAL A 788 1.70 -16.81 25.79
C VAL A 788 0.33 -17.04 25.18
N LEU A 789 -0.34 -15.94 24.83
CA LEU A 789 -1.39 -15.93 23.82
C LEU A 789 -0.82 -15.36 22.53
N VAL A 790 -1.35 -15.84 21.41
CA VAL A 790 -1.12 -15.29 20.08
C VAL A 790 -2.44 -14.67 19.59
N SER A 791 -2.36 -13.78 18.60
CA SER A 791 -3.53 -13.30 17.84
C SER A 791 -4.33 -14.45 17.21
N ASP A 792 -5.50 -14.13 16.64
CA ASP A 792 -6.26 -15.10 15.84
C ASP A 792 -5.44 -15.61 14.63
N GLU A 793 -5.82 -16.78 14.11
CA GLU A 793 -5.21 -17.42 12.93
C GLU A 793 -5.32 -16.52 11.68
N ILE A 794 -4.32 -16.61 10.81
CA ILE A 794 -4.19 -15.76 9.61
C ILE A 794 -4.31 -16.62 8.35
N ASP A 795 -5.43 -16.50 7.66
CA ASP A 795 -5.64 -17.03 6.30
C ASP A 795 -5.53 -15.90 5.28
N VAL A 796 -4.67 -16.07 4.28
CA VAL A 796 -4.40 -15.08 3.22
C VAL A 796 -4.12 -15.75 1.87
N CYS A 797 -4.25 -14.98 0.80
CA CYS A 797 -3.91 -15.39 -0.55
C CYS A 797 -2.49 -14.92 -0.97
N PRO A 798 -1.89 -15.52 -2.02
CA PRO A 798 -0.53 -15.20 -2.42
C PRO A 798 -0.40 -13.73 -2.83
N GLY A 799 0.56 -13.02 -2.22
CA GLY A 799 0.78 -11.59 -2.46
C GLY A 799 -0.13 -10.61 -1.68
N GLU A 800 -1.06 -11.09 -0.86
CA GLU A 800 -1.82 -10.23 0.05
C GLU A 800 -0.97 -9.67 1.21
N THR A 801 -1.47 -8.63 1.87
CA THR A 801 -0.78 -8.01 3.02
C THR A 801 -1.03 -8.81 4.29
N ILE A 802 0.03 -9.46 4.79
CA ILE A 802 -0.04 -10.28 6.00
C ILE A 802 0.00 -9.38 7.25
N ALA A 803 -0.95 -9.59 8.17
CA ALA A 803 -0.98 -8.86 9.43
C ALA A 803 0.15 -9.32 10.39
N PRO A 804 0.68 -8.43 11.25
CA PRO A 804 1.62 -8.84 12.29
C PRO A 804 0.96 -9.78 13.30
N ILE A 805 1.65 -10.88 13.62
CA ILE A 805 1.24 -11.83 14.65
C ILE A 805 1.55 -11.20 16.01
N ASN A 806 0.52 -11.00 16.84
CA ASN A 806 0.67 -10.36 18.14
C ASN A 806 0.86 -11.42 19.23
N VAL A 807 2.04 -11.45 19.87
CA VAL A 807 2.35 -12.38 20.97
C VAL A 807 2.25 -11.63 22.29
N THR A 808 1.40 -12.12 23.20
CA THR A 808 1.10 -11.49 24.49
C THR A 808 1.44 -12.44 25.64
N ALA A 809 2.33 -12.02 26.53
CA ALA A 809 2.61 -12.72 27.79
C ALA A 809 1.50 -12.45 28.83
N ILE A 810 1.01 -13.53 29.44
CA ILE A 810 0.13 -13.49 30.61
C ILE A 810 0.93 -13.99 31.82
N GLY A 811 1.20 -13.09 32.78
CA GLY A 811 2.06 -13.37 33.93
C GLY A 811 3.51 -12.91 33.73
N GLY A 812 4.42 -13.43 34.57
CA GLY A 812 5.84 -13.09 34.56
C GLY A 812 6.19 -11.62 34.79
N THR A 813 7.45 -11.28 34.53
CA THR A 813 8.03 -9.95 34.78
C THR A 813 8.84 -9.45 33.57
N ALA A 814 8.57 -8.22 33.14
CA ALA A 814 9.28 -7.60 32.02
C ALA A 814 10.71 -7.15 32.40
N PRO A 815 11.68 -7.13 31.47
CA PRO A 815 11.57 -7.52 30.05
C PRO A 815 11.34 -9.02 29.81
N PHE A 816 10.53 -9.31 28.80
CA PHE A 816 10.35 -10.65 28.23
C PHE A 816 11.27 -10.79 27.02
N THR A 817 11.87 -11.96 26.84
CA THR A 817 12.50 -12.37 25.58
C THR A 817 11.75 -13.58 25.04
N PHE A 818 11.09 -13.39 23.89
CA PHE A 818 10.39 -14.45 23.19
C PHE A 818 11.30 -15.02 22.10
N THR A 819 11.35 -16.34 22.00
CA THR A 819 12.09 -17.07 20.97
C THR A 819 11.07 -17.72 20.06
N TYR A 820 11.02 -17.34 18.77
CA TYR A 820 10.03 -17.86 17.84
C TYR A 820 10.67 -18.50 16.60
N SER A 821 9.97 -19.45 15.98
CA SER A 821 10.32 -20.04 14.69
C SER A 821 9.06 -20.42 13.91
N PHE A 822 9.16 -20.43 12.57
CA PHE A 822 8.15 -21.02 11.69
C PHE A 822 8.64 -22.38 11.18
N ASN A 823 7.76 -23.38 11.17
CA ASN A 823 7.99 -24.73 10.64
C ASN A 823 9.30 -25.40 11.14
N ASN A 824 9.66 -25.17 12.41
CA ASN A 824 10.91 -25.60 13.05
C ASN A 824 12.19 -25.11 12.33
N GLY A 825 12.12 -23.94 11.69
CA GLY A 825 13.25 -23.22 11.11
C GLY A 825 14.18 -22.60 12.16
N ASN A 826 14.97 -21.60 11.74
CA ASN A 826 15.87 -20.89 12.66
C ASN A 826 15.07 -20.13 13.73
N SER A 827 15.41 -20.32 14.99
CA SER A 827 14.87 -19.53 16.10
C SER A 827 15.36 -18.08 16.02
N ILE A 828 14.46 -17.13 16.29
CA ILE A 828 14.75 -15.69 16.40
C ILE A 828 14.27 -15.20 17.76
N ASP A 829 15.12 -14.44 18.45
CA ASP A 829 14.79 -13.81 19.72
C ASP A 829 14.29 -12.37 19.53
N ILE A 830 13.21 -12.00 20.23
CA ILE A 830 12.76 -10.61 20.36
C ILE A 830 12.57 -10.28 21.83
N THR A 831 13.29 -9.27 22.33
CA THR A 831 13.15 -8.76 23.69
C THR A 831 12.25 -7.53 23.75
N SER A 832 11.29 -7.51 24.66
CA SER A 832 10.34 -6.41 24.89
C SER A 832 10.23 -6.05 26.37
N ASN A 833 10.19 -4.74 26.68
CA ASN A 833 9.82 -4.23 28.01
C ASN A 833 8.30 -4.21 28.23
N GLN A 834 7.51 -4.65 27.26
CA GLN A 834 6.05 -4.73 27.31
C GLN A 834 5.62 -6.20 27.29
N SER A 835 4.46 -6.51 27.88
CA SER A 835 3.84 -7.83 27.82
C SER A 835 3.32 -8.22 26.43
N ILE A 836 3.50 -7.39 25.40
CA ILE A 836 3.12 -7.67 24.02
C ILE A 836 4.30 -7.37 23.08
N VAL A 837 4.41 -8.17 22.03
CA VAL A 837 5.34 -7.98 20.92
C VAL A 837 4.68 -8.38 19.61
N ASN A 838 5.08 -7.73 18.51
CA ASN A 838 4.54 -7.99 17.19
C ASN A 838 5.62 -8.69 16.36
N ILE A 839 5.31 -9.89 15.86
CA ILE A 839 6.12 -10.60 14.88
C ILE A 839 5.59 -10.22 13.49
N ASP A 840 6.45 -9.66 12.64
CA ASP A 840 6.17 -9.50 11.22
C ASP A 840 6.66 -10.76 10.47
N PRO A 841 5.77 -11.57 9.86
CA PRO A 841 6.20 -12.77 9.14
C PRO A 841 7.14 -12.47 7.97
N MET A 842 7.02 -11.31 7.32
CA MET A 842 7.84 -10.97 6.15
C MET A 842 9.31 -10.70 6.47
N SER A 843 9.64 -10.38 7.74
CA SER A 843 11.03 -10.23 8.17
C SER A 843 11.68 -11.53 8.67
N TYR A 844 10.96 -12.67 8.63
CA TYR A 844 11.52 -13.98 8.96
C TYR A 844 12.35 -14.57 7.79
N PRO A 845 13.63 -14.96 7.99
CA PRO A 845 14.47 -15.49 6.92
C PRO A 845 13.94 -16.81 6.34
N GLY A 846 13.64 -16.82 5.03
CA GLY A 846 13.10 -17.98 4.33
C GLY A 846 11.58 -18.07 4.31
N PHE A 847 10.87 -17.10 4.90
CA PHE A 847 9.44 -16.91 4.68
C PHE A 847 9.19 -16.49 3.21
N ASN A 848 8.13 -17.01 2.60
CA ASN A 848 7.74 -16.68 1.23
C ASN A 848 6.22 -16.47 1.14
N SER A 849 5.80 -15.27 0.77
CA SER A 849 4.39 -14.88 0.61
C SER A 849 3.77 -15.18 -0.76
N GLY A 850 4.58 -15.62 -1.73
CA GLY A 850 4.15 -15.87 -3.12
C GLY A 850 3.77 -17.32 -3.43
N ASN A 851 3.98 -18.25 -2.50
CA ASN A 851 3.67 -19.67 -2.67
C ASN A 851 2.69 -20.14 -1.60
N ALA A 852 1.72 -20.97 -1.99
CA ALA A 852 0.81 -21.62 -1.05
C ALA A 852 1.56 -22.52 -0.07
N ASN A 853 1.41 -22.26 1.23
CA ASN A 853 2.05 -22.98 2.32
C ASN A 853 1.43 -22.57 3.67
N CYS A 854 1.34 -23.52 4.61
CA CYS A 854 1.01 -23.20 6.00
C CYS A 854 2.27 -23.14 6.87
N TYR A 855 2.26 -22.23 7.83
CA TYR A 855 3.35 -21.93 8.73
C TYR A 855 2.92 -22.15 10.18
N THR A 856 3.30 -23.31 10.71
CA THR A 856 3.22 -23.62 12.13
C THR A 856 4.22 -22.74 12.88
N ILE A 857 3.76 -21.94 13.85
CA ILE A 857 4.62 -21.08 14.67
C ILE A 857 4.87 -21.75 16.03
N THR A 858 6.14 -21.82 16.45
CA THR A 858 6.51 -22.27 17.80
C THR A 858 7.16 -21.12 18.56
N ILE A 859 6.68 -20.89 19.78
CA ILE A 859 7.10 -19.78 20.65
C ILE A 859 7.51 -20.33 22.02
N GLY A 860 8.78 -20.12 22.36
CA GLY A 860 9.29 -20.19 23.73
C GLY A 860 9.59 -18.80 24.28
N GLY A 861 10.07 -18.73 25.52
CA GLY A 861 10.54 -17.45 26.06
C GLY A 861 11.04 -17.52 27.48
N ILE A 862 11.67 -16.42 27.90
CA ILE A 862 12.19 -16.20 29.25
C ILE A 862 11.83 -14.79 29.74
N ASP A 863 11.45 -14.65 31.00
CA ASP A 863 11.15 -13.38 31.65
C ASP A 863 12.38 -12.79 32.40
N ALA A 864 12.25 -11.58 32.94
CA ALA A 864 13.34 -10.93 33.69
C ALA A 864 13.69 -11.64 35.01
N GLY A 865 12.75 -12.41 35.57
CA GLY A 865 12.95 -13.29 36.71
C GLY A 865 13.73 -14.57 36.39
N GLY A 866 14.08 -14.80 35.12
CA GLY A 866 14.77 -16.00 34.65
C GLY A 866 13.85 -17.20 34.44
N CYS A 867 12.52 -17.00 34.46
CA CYS A 867 11.56 -18.07 34.28
C CYS A 867 11.32 -18.35 32.80
N VAL A 868 11.71 -19.56 32.41
CA VAL A 868 11.54 -20.10 31.06
C VAL A 868 10.17 -20.78 30.96
N MET A 869 9.42 -20.49 29.91
CA MET A 869 8.23 -21.25 29.53
C MET A 869 8.60 -22.37 28.55
N ASP A 870 7.86 -23.48 28.57
CA ASP A 870 8.01 -24.53 27.56
C ASP A 870 7.54 -24.05 26.18
N ASP A 871 8.25 -24.46 25.12
CA ASP A 871 7.90 -24.12 23.74
C ASP A 871 6.45 -24.51 23.42
N THR A 872 5.65 -23.50 23.03
CA THR A 872 4.24 -23.67 22.67
C THR A 872 4.08 -23.56 21.15
N THR A 873 3.51 -24.60 20.53
CA THR A 873 3.33 -24.69 19.07
C THR A 873 1.88 -24.44 18.66
N PHE A 874 1.68 -23.49 17.75
CA PHE A 874 0.41 -23.18 17.10
C PHE A 874 0.49 -23.69 15.66
N ILE A 875 -0.21 -24.80 15.40
CA ILE A 875 -0.19 -25.52 14.12
C ILE A 875 -0.91 -24.68 13.07
N ASP A 876 -0.28 -24.55 11.89
CA ASP A 876 -0.85 -23.92 10.68
C ASP A 876 -1.45 -22.52 10.91
N HIS A 877 -0.91 -21.79 11.89
CA HIS A 877 -1.45 -20.54 12.41
C HIS A 877 -1.39 -19.36 11.41
N LEU A 878 -0.56 -19.49 10.36
CA LEU A 878 -0.53 -18.62 9.21
C LEU A 878 -0.56 -19.50 7.95
N CYS A 879 -1.67 -19.51 7.24
CA CYS A 879 -1.83 -20.23 5.98
C CYS A 879 -1.90 -19.26 4.79
N ILE A 880 -1.07 -19.54 3.79
CA ILE A 880 -1.16 -18.94 2.47
C ILE A 880 -1.82 -19.97 1.57
N HIS A 881 -3.05 -19.69 1.14
CA HIS A 881 -3.82 -20.62 0.34
C HIS A 881 -3.44 -20.54 -1.14
N GLN A 882 -3.76 -21.58 -1.91
CA GLN A 882 -3.49 -21.58 -3.34
C GLN A 882 -4.56 -20.77 -4.07
N ALA A 883 -4.16 -19.67 -4.73
CA ALA A 883 -5.05 -18.99 -5.66
C ALA A 883 -5.41 -19.93 -6.84
N PRO A 884 -6.67 -19.89 -7.33
CA PRO A 884 -7.01 -20.55 -8.58
C PRO A 884 -6.23 -19.94 -9.76
N GLU A 885 -6.13 -20.66 -10.86
CA GLU A 885 -5.71 -20.12 -12.16
C GLU A 885 -6.98 -20.00 -13.02
N ALA A 886 -7.48 -18.78 -13.20
CA ALA A 886 -8.69 -18.51 -13.95
C ALA A 886 -8.45 -18.67 -15.45
N SER A 887 -9.28 -19.47 -16.11
CA SER A 887 -9.16 -19.73 -17.54
C SER A 887 -10.49 -20.19 -18.09
N PHE A 888 -10.83 -19.75 -19.30
CA PHE A 888 -11.98 -20.25 -20.03
C PHE A 888 -11.78 -20.17 -21.53
N SER A 889 -12.71 -20.74 -22.26
CA SER A 889 -12.89 -20.55 -23.70
C SER A 889 -14.36 -20.27 -24.00
N LEU A 890 -14.60 -19.57 -25.11
CA LEU A 890 -15.94 -19.25 -25.60
C LEU A 890 -16.23 -20.07 -26.86
N ILE A 891 -17.43 -20.62 -26.93
CA ILE A 891 -17.97 -21.31 -28.09
C ILE A 891 -19.13 -20.46 -28.63
N ASP A 892 -18.94 -19.93 -29.83
CA ASP A 892 -20.01 -19.30 -30.62
C ASP A 892 -21.00 -20.38 -31.08
N GLU A 893 -22.26 -20.28 -30.64
CA GLU A 893 -23.35 -21.18 -31.04
C GLU A 893 -24.21 -20.60 -32.19
N SER A 894 -23.80 -19.44 -32.76
CA SER A 894 -24.52 -18.60 -33.72
C SER A 894 -25.66 -17.77 -33.10
N GLY A 895 -26.00 -16.64 -33.73
CA GLY A 895 -27.14 -15.80 -33.34
C GLY A 895 -26.93 -15.03 -32.03
N GLY A 896 -25.68 -14.68 -31.70
CA GLY A 896 -25.33 -14.00 -30.44
C GLY A 896 -25.34 -14.90 -29.20
N VAL A 897 -25.56 -16.21 -29.35
CA VAL A 897 -25.45 -17.19 -28.25
C VAL A 897 -24.00 -17.63 -28.11
N TYR A 898 -23.46 -17.51 -26.90
CA TYR A 898 -22.13 -18.01 -26.55
C TYR A 898 -22.22 -18.95 -25.34
N SER A 899 -21.70 -20.16 -25.50
CA SER A 899 -21.46 -21.09 -24.40
C SER A 899 -20.05 -20.88 -23.84
N THR A 900 -19.96 -20.67 -22.52
CA THR A 900 -18.68 -20.64 -21.82
C THR A 900 -18.23 -22.06 -21.50
N VAL A 901 -16.95 -22.35 -21.71
CA VAL A 901 -16.29 -23.57 -21.25
C VAL A 901 -15.17 -23.18 -20.31
N ASN A 902 -15.40 -23.42 -19.03
CA ASN A 902 -14.46 -23.16 -17.97
C ASN A 902 -13.30 -24.16 -18.02
N THR A 903 -12.09 -23.63 -17.94
CA THR A 903 -10.83 -24.38 -17.94
C THR A 903 -9.94 -23.99 -16.76
N SER A 904 -10.52 -23.30 -15.77
CA SER A 904 -9.81 -22.83 -14.58
C SER A 904 -9.31 -24.01 -13.75
N THR A 905 -8.19 -23.84 -13.05
CA THR A 905 -7.65 -24.86 -12.14
C THR A 905 -7.61 -24.35 -10.70
N GLY A 906 -7.78 -25.23 -9.72
CA GLY A 906 -7.79 -24.85 -8.29
C GLY A 906 -9.05 -24.11 -7.82
N ALA A 907 -10.04 -23.90 -8.68
CA ALA A 907 -11.28 -23.20 -8.37
C ALA A 907 -12.42 -24.17 -7.97
N THR A 908 -13.33 -23.68 -7.12
CA THR A 908 -14.54 -24.37 -6.66
C THR A 908 -15.79 -23.49 -6.75
N GLY A 909 -15.63 -22.16 -6.82
CA GLY A 909 -16.68 -21.19 -7.13
C GLY A 909 -16.34 -20.32 -8.33
N TYR A 910 -17.36 -19.71 -8.96
CA TYR A 910 -17.23 -18.94 -10.19
C TYR A 910 -18.20 -17.75 -10.19
N GLU A 911 -17.81 -16.64 -10.79
CA GLU A 911 -18.68 -15.52 -11.14
C GLU A 911 -18.36 -15.04 -12.57
N TRP A 912 -19.38 -15.00 -13.42
CA TRP A 912 -19.31 -14.55 -14.80
C TRP A 912 -19.95 -13.17 -14.94
N ASN A 913 -19.29 -12.27 -15.67
CA ASN A 913 -19.80 -10.95 -16.01
C ASN A 913 -19.61 -10.69 -17.51
N PHE A 914 -20.67 -10.27 -18.20
CA PHE A 914 -20.71 -10.20 -19.67
C PHE A 914 -20.64 -8.76 -20.22
N SER A 915 -20.55 -7.75 -19.35
CA SER A 915 -20.45 -6.32 -19.72
C SER A 915 -21.61 -5.75 -20.55
N ASP A 916 -22.76 -6.44 -20.61
CA ASP A 916 -23.95 -6.08 -21.39
C ASP A 916 -25.11 -5.50 -20.54
N ASN A 917 -24.91 -5.38 -19.23
CA ASN A 917 -25.91 -5.09 -18.17
C ASN A 917 -26.82 -6.26 -17.78
N SER A 918 -26.49 -7.49 -18.16
CA SER A 918 -27.02 -8.69 -17.50
C SER A 918 -26.55 -8.79 -16.04
N ALA A 919 -27.15 -9.69 -15.27
CA ALA A 919 -26.72 -9.99 -13.90
C ALA A 919 -25.62 -11.05 -13.90
N SER A 920 -24.69 -10.99 -12.94
CA SER A 920 -23.64 -12.00 -12.81
C SER A 920 -24.20 -13.42 -12.67
N GLU A 921 -23.53 -14.39 -13.29
CA GLU A 921 -23.91 -15.81 -13.24
C GLU A 921 -22.85 -16.63 -12.50
N TYR A 922 -23.28 -17.61 -11.69
CA TYR A 922 -22.40 -18.33 -10.74
C TYR A 922 -22.25 -19.84 -11.04
N SER A 923 -22.64 -20.27 -12.24
CA SER A 923 -22.49 -21.66 -12.69
C SER A 923 -21.08 -21.92 -13.21
N GLU A 924 -20.59 -23.16 -13.10
CA GLU A 924 -19.28 -23.56 -13.64
C GLU A 924 -19.16 -23.23 -15.14
N ASN A 925 -20.21 -23.51 -15.90
CA ASN A 925 -20.35 -23.17 -17.32
C ASN A 925 -21.71 -22.47 -17.52
N VAL A 926 -21.77 -21.50 -18.43
CA VAL A 926 -22.92 -20.62 -18.67
C VAL A 926 -23.22 -20.56 -20.16
N ILE A 927 -24.49 -20.40 -20.54
CA ILE A 927 -24.90 -20.10 -21.91
C ILE A 927 -25.53 -18.72 -21.91
N HIS A 928 -24.90 -17.76 -22.59
CA HIS A 928 -25.30 -16.36 -22.56
C HIS A 928 -25.75 -15.87 -23.94
N GLN A 929 -26.79 -15.03 -23.99
CA GLN A 929 -27.35 -14.46 -25.21
C GLN A 929 -27.06 -12.96 -25.25
N PHE A 930 -26.17 -12.54 -26.14
CA PHE A 930 -25.93 -11.14 -26.42
C PHE A 930 -26.97 -10.59 -27.40
N SER A 931 -27.19 -9.27 -27.38
CA SER A 931 -28.09 -8.62 -28.34
C SER A 931 -27.43 -8.53 -29.72
N THR A 932 -28.13 -8.97 -30.76
CA THR A 932 -27.75 -8.82 -32.17
C THR A 932 -28.43 -7.62 -32.84
N GLU A 933 -29.11 -6.75 -32.08
CA GLU A 933 -29.80 -5.57 -32.61
C GLU A 933 -28.86 -4.42 -32.98
N THR A 934 -27.62 -4.40 -32.46
CA THR A 934 -26.59 -3.43 -32.83
C THR A 934 -25.20 -4.08 -32.78
N THR A 935 -24.25 -3.57 -33.58
CA THR A 935 -22.85 -4.03 -33.52
C THR A 935 -22.18 -3.56 -32.23
N ALA A 936 -21.70 -4.49 -31.41
CA ALA A 936 -21.13 -4.19 -30.10
C ALA A 936 -20.00 -5.17 -29.71
N ASN A 937 -19.05 -4.69 -28.90
CA ASN A 937 -17.98 -5.52 -28.35
C ASN A 937 -18.22 -5.72 -26.85
N TYR A 938 -18.20 -6.97 -26.40
CA TYR A 938 -18.42 -7.34 -25.00
C TYR A 938 -17.18 -7.97 -24.40
N SER A 939 -16.83 -7.55 -23.17
CA SER A 939 -15.78 -8.17 -22.38
C SER A 939 -16.42 -9.20 -21.45
N VAL A 940 -16.19 -10.47 -21.73
CA VAL A 940 -16.55 -11.58 -20.84
C VAL A 940 -15.45 -11.71 -19.79
N GLU A 941 -15.83 -11.62 -18.53
CA GLU A 941 -15.00 -11.74 -17.34
C GLU A 941 -15.42 -13.01 -16.58
N LEU A 942 -14.43 -13.83 -16.19
CA LEU A 942 -14.60 -14.93 -15.25
C LEU A 942 -13.74 -14.65 -14.02
N VAL A 943 -14.37 -14.46 -12.87
CA VAL A 943 -13.70 -14.54 -11.56
C VAL A 943 -13.85 -15.97 -11.04
N ALA A 944 -12.73 -16.64 -10.82
CA ALA A 944 -12.68 -17.97 -10.23
C ALA A 944 -12.32 -17.86 -8.74
N PHE A 945 -12.94 -18.66 -7.88
CA PHE A 945 -12.78 -18.66 -6.42
C PHE A 945 -12.31 -20.04 -5.93
N SER A 946 -11.36 -20.10 -5.01
CA SER A 946 -11.05 -21.32 -4.25
C SER A 946 -12.00 -21.51 -3.04
N ASP A 947 -11.97 -22.67 -2.39
CA ASP A 947 -12.78 -22.95 -1.19
C ASP A 947 -12.44 -22.01 -0.02
N GLU A 948 -11.20 -21.53 0.01
CA GLU A 948 -10.64 -20.61 1.00
C GLU A 948 -10.85 -19.12 0.65
N GLY A 949 -11.48 -18.84 -0.50
CA GLY A 949 -11.87 -17.48 -0.91
C GLY A 949 -10.84 -16.73 -1.75
N CYS A 950 -9.71 -17.34 -2.13
CA CYS A 950 -8.75 -16.73 -3.05
C CYS A 950 -9.30 -16.65 -4.47
N THR A 951 -9.01 -15.56 -5.17
CA THR A 951 -9.53 -15.31 -6.51
C THR A 951 -8.44 -15.10 -7.56
N ASP A 952 -8.80 -15.41 -8.80
CA ASP A 952 -8.09 -15.00 -10.01
C ASP A 952 -9.12 -14.66 -11.10
N THR A 953 -8.74 -13.86 -12.10
CA THR A 953 -9.67 -13.32 -13.09
C THR A 953 -9.14 -13.45 -14.52
N ALA A 954 -9.96 -14.05 -15.39
CA ALA A 954 -9.70 -14.16 -16.83
C ALA A 954 -10.66 -13.27 -17.64
N TYR A 955 -10.20 -12.82 -18.81
CA TYR A 955 -10.96 -11.97 -19.73
C TYR A 955 -10.89 -12.47 -21.17
N GLN A 956 -12.01 -12.40 -21.91
CA GLN A 956 -12.04 -12.51 -23.38
C GLN A 956 -12.98 -11.47 -23.97
N ILE A 957 -12.60 -10.88 -25.10
CA ILE A 957 -13.44 -9.94 -25.85
C ILE A 957 -14.10 -10.68 -27.00
N ILE A 958 -15.42 -10.54 -27.12
CA ILE A 958 -16.18 -10.96 -28.30
C ILE A 958 -16.73 -9.73 -29.02
N ASN A 959 -16.93 -9.87 -30.34
CA ASN A 959 -17.56 -8.87 -31.18
C ASN A 959 -18.86 -9.47 -31.71
N ILE A 960 -19.98 -8.80 -31.50
CA ILE A 960 -21.30 -9.19 -31.99
C ILE A 960 -21.64 -8.29 -33.18
N GLU A 961 -21.98 -8.92 -34.31
CA GLU A 961 -22.43 -8.24 -35.52
C GLU A 961 -23.96 -8.05 -35.50
N GLU A 962 -24.45 -6.95 -36.10
CA GLU A 962 -25.88 -6.68 -36.22
C GLU A 962 -26.56 -7.68 -37.18
N GLU A 963 -27.56 -8.42 -36.71
CA GLU A 963 -28.32 -9.35 -37.54
C GLU A 963 -29.51 -8.68 -38.24
N LEU A 964 -29.85 -9.18 -39.44
CA LEU A 964 -31.05 -8.76 -40.18
C LEU A 964 -32.31 -9.38 -39.59
N ILE A 965 -33.00 -8.63 -38.73
CA ILE A 965 -34.29 -9.02 -38.16
C ILE A 965 -35.41 -8.36 -38.97
N PHE A 966 -36.23 -9.17 -39.65
CA PHE A 966 -37.40 -8.71 -40.40
C PHE A 966 -38.52 -9.76 -40.44
N TYR A 967 -39.76 -9.28 -40.62
CA TYR A 967 -40.96 -10.10 -40.79
C TYR A 967 -41.76 -9.60 -42.01
N VAL A 968 -42.16 -10.52 -42.88
CA VAL A 968 -43.03 -10.20 -44.03
C VAL A 968 -44.37 -10.91 -43.87
N PRO A 969 -45.50 -10.18 -43.75
CA PRO A 969 -46.81 -10.81 -43.66
C PRO A 969 -47.16 -11.57 -44.95
N ASN A 970 -48.01 -12.59 -44.86
CA ASN A 970 -48.33 -13.46 -46.00
C ASN A 970 -49.69 -13.17 -46.66
N SER A 971 -50.53 -12.35 -46.03
CA SER A 971 -51.88 -12.02 -46.49
C SER A 971 -52.30 -10.67 -45.92
N PHE A 972 -53.09 -9.90 -46.68
CA PHE A 972 -53.70 -8.66 -46.21
C PHE A 972 -55.10 -8.47 -46.81
N THR A 973 -55.90 -7.62 -46.17
CA THR A 973 -57.33 -7.43 -46.42
C THR A 973 -57.59 -5.97 -46.78
N PRO A 974 -57.27 -5.52 -48.01
CA PRO A 974 -57.56 -4.16 -48.46
C PRO A 974 -59.05 -4.05 -48.82
N ASP A 975 -59.90 -3.88 -47.81
CA ASP A 975 -61.36 -3.72 -47.94
C ASP A 975 -61.89 -2.34 -47.49
N GLY A 976 -61.03 -1.54 -46.87
CA GLY A 976 -61.33 -0.19 -46.38
C GLY A 976 -61.80 -0.11 -44.94
N ASP A 977 -61.65 -1.17 -44.15
CA ASP A 977 -61.90 -1.15 -42.70
C ASP A 977 -60.70 -0.58 -41.89
N GLU A 978 -60.69 -0.79 -40.57
CA GLU A 978 -59.60 -0.32 -39.67
C GLU A 978 -58.43 -1.33 -39.55
N TYR A 979 -58.47 -2.47 -40.24
CA TYR A 979 -57.60 -3.63 -39.97
C TYR A 979 -56.90 -4.18 -41.24
N ASN A 980 -55.56 -4.16 -41.22
CA ASN A 980 -54.74 -4.93 -42.18
C ASN A 980 -54.94 -4.55 -43.66
N ASN A 981 -55.21 -3.27 -43.93
CA ASN A 981 -55.43 -2.73 -45.27
C ASN A 981 -54.15 -2.49 -46.10
N THR A 982 -52.96 -2.61 -45.48
CA THR A 982 -51.66 -2.35 -46.13
C THR A 982 -50.69 -3.51 -45.92
N PHE A 983 -50.16 -4.06 -47.01
CA PHE A 983 -49.05 -4.99 -46.98
C PHE A 983 -47.71 -4.25 -46.76
N LYS A 984 -47.20 -4.28 -45.53
CA LYS A 984 -45.89 -3.71 -45.16
C LYS A 984 -44.98 -4.77 -44.53
N PRO A 985 -43.77 -5.04 -45.08
CA PRO A 985 -42.69 -5.72 -44.37
C PRO A 985 -42.28 -4.94 -43.13
N VAL A 986 -42.19 -5.62 -41.98
CA VAL A 986 -41.69 -5.03 -40.74
C VAL A 986 -40.20 -5.30 -40.65
N MET A 987 -39.39 -4.25 -40.76
CA MET A 987 -37.94 -4.32 -40.62
C MET A 987 -37.55 -3.82 -39.23
N THR A 988 -36.70 -4.56 -38.50
CA THR A 988 -36.33 -4.24 -37.12
C THR A 988 -34.86 -3.82 -36.98
N SER A 989 -33.93 -4.58 -37.58
CA SER A 989 -32.48 -4.32 -37.52
C SER A 989 -31.76 -4.86 -38.75
N GLY A 990 -30.47 -4.52 -38.90
CA GLY A 990 -29.51 -5.16 -39.80
C GLY A 990 -29.60 -4.77 -41.28
N PHE A 991 -30.32 -3.70 -41.62
CA PHE A 991 -30.45 -3.21 -42.98
C PHE A 991 -30.20 -1.70 -43.12
N ASP A 992 -29.62 -1.33 -44.26
CA ASP A 992 -29.42 0.05 -44.65
C ASP A 992 -30.72 0.63 -45.21
N THR A 993 -31.30 1.58 -44.46
CA THR A 993 -32.54 2.28 -44.83
C THR A 993 -32.46 3.02 -46.17
N GLN A 994 -31.26 3.42 -46.62
CA GLN A 994 -31.05 4.13 -47.89
C GLN A 994 -30.94 3.16 -49.09
N ASN A 995 -30.71 1.87 -48.84
CA ASN A 995 -30.52 0.84 -49.86
C ASN A 995 -31.62 -0.25 -49.81
N TYR A 996 -32.77 0.05 -49.22
CA TYR A 996 -33.96 -0.80 -49.22
C TYR A 996 -34.83 -0.60 -50.48
N GLN A 997 -35.43 -1.67 -50.99
CA GLN A 997 -36.42 -1.62 -52.07
C GLN A 997 -37.42 -2.78 -51.97
N LEU A 998 -38.72 -2.48 -51.86
CA LEU A 998 -39.83 -3.42 -52.01
C LEU A 998 -40.40 -3.33 -53.44
N GLU A 999 -40.63 -4.46 -54.09
CA GLU A 999 -41.26 -4.61 -55.41
C GLU A 999 -42.42 -5.63 -55.30
N ILE A 1000 -43.61 -5.31 -55.83
CA ILE A 1000 -44.74 -6.25 -55.94
C ILE A 1000 -45.05 -6.51 -57.41
N TYR A 1001 -45.26 -7.78 -57.74
CA TYR A 1001 -45.57 -8.26 -59.08
C TYR A 1001 -46.90 -8.99 -59.12
N ASN A 1002 -47.67 -8.76 -60.19
CA ASN A 1002 -48.89 -9.53 -60.46
C ASN A 1002 -48.56 -10.93 -61.04
N ARG A 1003 -49.60 -11.77 -61.20
CA ARG A 1003 -49.48 -13.15 -61.71
C ARG A 1003 -48.85 -13.29 -63.11
N TRP A 1004 -48.70 -12.19 -63.86
CA TRP A 1004 -48.10 -12.15 -65.19
C TRP A 1004 -46.65 -11.64 -65.19
N GLY A 1005 -46.09 -11.28 -64.02
CA GLY A 1005 -44.73 -10.76 -63.87
C GLY A 1005 -44.60 -9.26 -64.12
N GLU A 1006 -45.71 -8.53 -64.20
CA GLU A 1006 -45.73 -7.06 -64.30
C GLU A 1006 -45.58 -6.44 -62.90
N LEU A 1007 -44.67 -5.47 -62.77
CA LEU A 1007 -44.44 -4.71 -61.55
C LEU A 1007 -45.62 -3.76 -61.31
N ILE A 1008 -46.31 -3.94 -60.19
CA ILE A 1008 -47.53 -3.17 -59.84
C ILE A 1008 -47.33 -2.20 -58.67
N PHE A 1009 -46.31 -2.41 -57.84
CA PHE A 1009 -45.93 -1.50 -56.76
C PHE A 1009 -44.42 -1.52 -56.57
N VAL A 1010 -43.85 -0.38 -56.22
CA VAL A 1010 -42.45 -0.26 -55.79
C VAL A 1010 -42.34 0.81 -54.70
N SER A 1011 -41.53 0.52 -53.67
CA SER A 1011 -41.14 1.49 -52.64
C SER A 1011 -39.65 1.36 -52.36
N GLN A 1012 -38.98 2.47 -52.09
CA GLN A 1012 -37.61 2.53 -51.55
C GLN A 1012 -37.58 2.86 -50.05
N ASN A 1013 -38.76 3.08 -49.44
CA ASN A 1013 -38.89 3.37 -48.02
C ASN A 1013 -39.56 2.16 -47.34
N ALA A 1014 -38.91 1.60 -46.31
CA ALA A 1014 -39.42 0.47 -45.54
C ALA A 1014 -40.76 0.78 -44.83
N GLU A 1015 -41.02 2.06 -44.52
CA GLU A 1015 -42.27 2.49 -43.88
C GLU A 1015 -43.48 2.53 -44.82
N VAL A 1016 -43.26 2.45 -46.14
CA VAL A 1016 -44.33 2.55 -47.15
C VAL A 1016 -44.64 1.16 -47.73
N GLY A 1017 -45.80 0.62 -47.32
CA GLY A 1017 -46.35 -0.64 -47.82
C GLY A 1017 -47.33 -0.48 -48.99
N TRP A 1018 -47.81 -1.61 -49.52
CA TRP A 1018 -48.76 -1.66 -50.63
C TRP A 1018 -50.21 -1.76 -50.13
N ASP A 1019 -51.06 -0.83 -50.54
CA ASP A 1019 -52.49 -0.72 -50.19
C ASP A 1019 -53.43 -1.66 -50.98
N GLY A 1020 -52.88 -2.52 -51.84
CA GLY A 1020 -53.67 -3.39 -52.71
C GLY A 1020 -54.26 -2.69 -53.95
N THR A 1021 -53.85 -1.47 -54.29
CA THR A 1021 -54.26 -0.79 -55.52
C THR A 1021 -53.22 -0.91 -56.64
N TYR A 1022 -53.65 -0.76 -57.88
CA TYR A 1022 -52.79 -0.62 -59.06
C TYR A 1022 -53.48 0.27 -60.11
N ASN A 1023 -52.78 1.30 -60.59
CA ASN A 1023 -53.32 2.30 -61.53
C ASN A 1023 -54.70 2.85 -61.10
N GLY A 1024 -54.86 3.17 -59.81
CA GLY A 1024 -56.11 3.72 -59.24
C GLY A 1024 -57.29 2.73 -59.17
N ASN A 1025 -57.07 1.45 -59.43
CA ASN A 1025 -58.07 0.39 -59.31
C ASN A 1025 -57.64 -0.60 -58.23
N MET A 1026 -58.58 -1.21 -57.52
CA MET A 1026 -58.27 -2.30 -56.60
C MET A 1026 -57.69 -3.49 -57.38
N ALA A 1027 -56.56 -4.04 -56.92
CA ALA A 1027 -56.01 -5.27 -57.45
C ALA A 1027 -56.98 -6.44 -57.20
N GLN A 1028 -56.88 -7.51 -57.99
CA GLN A 1028 -57.78 -8.67 -57.90
C GLN A 1028 -57.43 -9.57 -56.71
N ASP A 1029 -58.39 -10.36 -56.22
CA ASP A 1029 -58.10 -11.38 -55.22
C ASP A 1029 -57.14 -12.43 -55.76
N GLY A 1030 -56.25 -12.91 -54.88
CA GLY A 1030 -55.26 -13.93 -55.19
C GLY A 1030 -53.85 -13.55 -54.76
N THR A 1031 -52.90 -14.34 -55.26
CA THR A 1031 -51.51 -14.32 -54.84
C THR A 1031 -50.66 -13.40 -55.72
N TYR A 1032 -49.89 -12.53 -55.08
CA TYR A 1032 -48.92 -11.60 -55.66
C TYR A 1032 -47.52 -11.99 -55.20
N VAL A 1033 -46.52 -11.77 -56.05
CA VAL A 1033 -45.11 -12.03 -55.70
C VAL A 1033 -44.51 -10.73 -55.18
N TRP A 1034 -43.93 -10.76 -53.99
CA TRP A 1034 -43.13 -9.64 -53.48
C TRP A 1034 -41.65 -9.98 -53.57
N LYS A 1035 -40.83 -8.94 -53.75
CA LYS A 1035 -39.38 -8.99 -53.73
C LYS A 1035 -38.86 -7.83 -52.91
N ILE A 1036 -38.00 -8.12 -51.94
CA ILE A 1036 -37.27 -7.12 -51.15
C ILE A 1036 -35.81 -7.21 -51.54
N ARG A 1037 -35.19 -6.09 -51.92
CA ARG A 1037 -33.74 -5.94 -52.01
C ARG A 1037 -33.29 -5.01 -50.90
N LEU A 1038 -32.21 -5.37 -50.22
CA LEU A 1038 -31.61 -4.54 -49.19
C LEU A 1038 -30.10 -4.74 -49.15
N LYS A 1039 -29.40 -3.77 -48.55
CA LYS A 1039 -27.99 -3.88 -48.18
C LYS A 1039 -27.91 -4.11 -46.67
N LEU A 1040 -27.04 -5.00 -46.22
CA LEU A 1040 -26.76 -5.20 -44.79
C LEU A 1040 -25.83 -4.11 -44.26
N ASN A 1041 -26.03 -3.68 -43.01
CA ASN A 1041 -25.22 -2.63 -42.39
C ASN A 1041 -23.78 -3.05 -42.10
N PHE A 1042 -23.56 -4.32 -41.71
CA PHE A 1042 -22.28 -4.75 -41.14
C PHE A 1042 -21.21 -5.14 -42.19
N ASN A 1043 -21.61 -5.69 -43.34
CA ASN A 1043 -20.68 -6.19 -44.36
C ASN A 1043 -20.96 -5.71 -45.79
N ASP A 1044 -21.87 -4.74 -45.97
CA ASP A 1044 -22.31 -4.20 -47.26
C ASP A 1044 -22.94 -5.21 -48.24
N ASP A 1045 -23.20 -6.46 -47.83
CA ASP A 1045 -23.83 -7.48 -48.68
C ASP A 1045 -25.21 -7.01 -49.15
N LYS A 1046 -25.49 -7.25 -50.44
CA LYS A 1046 -26.83 -7.08 -51.00
C LYS A 1046 -27.60 -8.39 -50.91
N LYS A 1047 -28.70 -8.42 -50.16
CA LYS A 1047 -29.61 -9.56 -50.05
C LYS A 1047 -30.87 -9.29 -50.88
N GLU A 1048 -31.40 -10.35 -51.48
CA GLU A 1048 -32.69 -10.35 -52.16
C GLU A 1048 -33.57 -11.44 -51.56
N TYR A 1049 -34.73 -11.05 -51.03
CA TYR A 1049 -35.75 -11.95 -50.50
C TYR A 1049 -36.96 -11.92 -51.42
N VAL A 1050 -37.53 -13.10 -51.70
CA VAL A 1050 -38.70 -13.24 -52.58
C VAL A 1050 -39.71 -14.14 -51.89
N GLY A 1051 -40.98 -13.73 -51.92
CA GLY A 1051 -42.08 -14.49 -51.38
C GLY A 1051 -43.39 -14.12 -52.04
N HIS A 1052 -44.48 -14.41 -51.35
CA HIS A 1052 -45.82 -14.10 -51.82
C HIS A 1052 -46.68 -13.47 -50.74
N VAL A 1053 -47.64 -12.66 -51.19
CA VAL A 1053 -48.71 -12.10 -50.37
C VAL A 1053 -50.05 -12.39 -51.04
N ASN A 1054 -51.06 -12.76 -50.26
CA ASN A 1054 -52.42 -12.95 -50.74
C ASN A 1054 -53.27 -11.71 -50.45
N ILE A 1055 -53.98 -11.21 -51.47
CA ILE A 1055 -55.15 -10.36 -51.26
C ILE A 1055 -56.35 -11.28 -51.02
N ILE A 1056 -57.03 -11.07 -49.90
CA ILE A 1056 -58.26 -11.76 -49.49
C ILE A 1056 -59.29 -10.68 -49.16
N ARG A 1057 -60.52 -10.83 -49.65
CA ARG A 1057 -61.70 -9.97 -49.40
C ARG A 1057 -62.97 -10.82 -49.40
#